data_AF-A0A841C0Q0-F1
#
_entry.id   AF-A0A841C0Q0-F1
#
_cell.length_a   1.000
_cell.length_b   1.000
_cell.length_c   1.000
_cell.angle_alpha   90.00
_cell.angle_beta   90.00
_cell.angle_gamma   90.00
#
_symmetry.space_group_name_H-M   'P 1'
#
loop_
_entity.id
_entity.type
_entity.pdbx_description
1 polymer ?
#
loop_
_entity_poly.entity_id
_entity_poly.type
_entity_poly.pdbx_seq_one_letter_code
_entity_poly.pdbx_strand_id
1 'polypeptide(L)'
;MPTVLRSAAPRPRPARRITAAAMIALLIGSIMSATAAPAQAAPALLSQGRPATASSTESAATPASAAVDGNGTTRWSSAFSDPQWLRVDLGAPASISQVTLAWQTAYATAFQLQVSDNATTWTTVYSTSTGTGGTQTVAVAGTGRYVRFYGTARQTAYGFSLWEFQVRGSFVRARCGTANAALNRPVTASSTENGGTPASAAVDGNTATRWSSAFADPQWLQVDLGSSQRICQVLLIWQASYATAFQVQLSDTGTAWTTAYSTTSGTGGTQSLTVSGTGRYLRIYGTARHTAYGYSLWELQVFGMPSLPILGTWEAETLTGAGNNLANPALGTSGSPYSRVSTARYADGRSAMVAGPNPRYVSNRIFNDGNVNVFSERGVTQWGNVWGQFLDHTLGLRQEAGTAADIPFNAADPMETFANDLGVVPFTRSVPAPGTGVANPRQQLNTISSFIDAWAVYGGSDARLDWLRDGSQDGDPTNNSATLFLPGGYLPRRDSRGNPAAAPVMSVDGRLIGTPHRAVVAGDVRANENIALTATQTLFAREHNRIVSLLPATMSQQDRFQIARAVVIAEQQHITYTEFLPAMGVTLPPYQGYDETRDPSVSQEFAAVGYRAHSQIHGEMEFEADADRYSPATLAALEAQGVEVAVDGDDVEIAVPLNAAFFNPDLVNQIQLGPVLQGIGGESEYRNDEMIDNQLRSVLFQIPVAGNPGCLDGPTLPQCFRGVVDLGAIDVQRGRDHGLPGYNELRNAYGLPSKGSFTAITGEGRETFTADPLLTPGHEIDDPNSLDIVQLFDIDGNPTTVEADNATRVVRRTTLAARLRAVYGLVANVDAFTGMVAEKHVPGTEMGELQLAIWQRQFAAARDGDRFFYLNDPLQDYVKQTFGIDSHQTLAQLIALNTDIPQAELSANVFRLPGAPGLTAQAANPVGTARAGTAATITVGRQHEESPGSVPVRGPAGIVPVRAGTRHGRRRRR
;
A
#
# COMPACT_ATOMS: atom_id res chain seq x y z
N MET A 1 -20.66 -35.30 -58.56
CA MET A 1 -21.09 -34.37 -59.65
C MET A 1 -20.24 -33.10 -59.55
N PRO A 2 -20.07 -32.35 -60.67
CA PRO A 2 -18.80 -31.67 -61.01
C PRO A 2 -18.77 -30.18 -60.62
N THR A 3 -17.81 -29.29 -60.96
CA THR A 3 -17.21 -28.87 -62.27
C THR A 3 -16.11 -27.79 -61.99
N VAL A 4 -15.03 -27.53 -62.77
CA VAL A 4 -14.34 -28.23 -63.88
C VAL A 4 -13.01 -27.50 -64.27
N LEU A 5 -11.86 -28.23 -64.37
CA LEU A 5 -10.67 -27.95 -65.26
C LEU A 5 -9.86 -26.61 -65.07
N ARG A 6 -8.62 -26.38 -65.58
CA ARG A 6 -7.56 -27.21 -66.21
C ARG A 6 -6.17 -26.54 -66.09
N SER A 7 -5.12 -27.33 -66.34
CA SER A 7 -3.73 -26.93 -66.60
C SER A 7 -3.51 -26.11 -67.88
N ALA A 8 -2.44 -25.29 -67.94
CA ALA A 8 -1.34 -25.37 -68.93
C ALA A 8 -0.37 -24.15 -68.93
N ALA A 9 0.90 -24.39 -69.27
CA ALA A 9 1.87 -23.39 -69.80
C ALA A 9 1.98 -23.59 -71.36
N PRO A 10 2.91 -23.01 -72.16
CA PRO A 10 3.99 -22.02 -71.90
C PRO A 10 4.28 -20.95 -73.02
N ARG A 11 5.24 -20.02 -72.80
CA ARG A 11 6.11 -19.29 -73.80
C ARG A 11 5.43 -18.29 -74.81
N PRO A 12 6.18 -17.48 -75.62
CA PRO A 12 7.35 -16.62 -75.31
C PRO A 12 7.36 -15.18 -75.97
N ARG A 13 8.28 -14.30 -75.49
CA ARG A 13 9.02 -13.17 -76.14
C ARG A 13 8.62 -12.64 -77.56
N PRO A 14 8.69 -11.31 -77.85
CA PRO A 14 9.96 -10.70 -78.32
C PRO A 14 10.25 -9.17 -78.13
N ALA A 15 11.54 -8.83 -78.34
CA ALA A 15 12.14 -7.65 -79.00
C ALA A 15 12.09 -6.18 -78.46
N ARG A 16 13.30 -5.57 -78.51
CA ARG A 16 13.74 -4.20 -78.16
C ARG A 16 13.40 -3.10 -79.19
N ARG A 17 13.39 -1.82 -78.74
CA ARG A 17 14.13 -0.61 -79.24
C ARG A 17 13.77 0.60 -78.32
N ILE A 18 14.69 1.39 -77.71
CA ILE A 18 15.68 2.37 -78.25
C ILE A 18 14.98 3.62 -78.84
N THR A 19 15.16 4.89 -78.44
CA THR A 19 16.05 5.60 -77.45
C THR A 19 15.61 7.08 -77.21
N ALA A 20 16.16 7.70 -76.14
CA ALA A 20 16.50 9.15 -75.99
C ALA A 20 15.40 10.21 -75.72
N ALA A 21 15.64 11.33 -75.00
CA ALA A 21 16.69 11.66 -73.99
C ALA A 21 16.40 13.00 -73.26
N ALA A 22 16.60 13.05 -71.93
CA ALA A 22 16.87 14.22 -71.06
C ALA A 22 16.99 13.71 -69.60
N MET A 23 17.82 14.21 -68.67
CA MET A 23 18.94 15.17 -68.73
C MET A 23 19.90 14.91 -67.53
N ILE A 24 21.20 15.14 -67.74
CA ILE A 24 22.21 15.61 -66.75
C ILE A 24 22.68 14.67 -65.60
N ALA A 25 23.94 14.24 -65.76
CA ALA A 25 24.99 14.04 -64.73
C ALA A 25 24.83 13.00 -63.59
N LEU A 26 25.02 11.72 -63.94
CA LEU A 26 25.64 10.73 -63.05
C LEU A 26 27.18 10.85 -63.16
N LEU A 27 27.89 11.17 -62.07
CA LEU A 27 29.30 10.76 -61.84
C LEU A 27 29.82 11.21 -60.47
N ILE A 28 30.05 10.24 -59.57
CA ILE A 28 31.13 10.11 -58.57
C ILE A 28 30.71 8.97 -57.61
N GLY A 29 31.63 8.06 -57.26
CA GLY A 29 31.52 7.30 -56.01
C GLY A 29 30.99 5.85 -56.04
N SER A 30 31.19 5.08 -57.11
CA SER A 30 31.02 3.60 -57.07
C SER A 30 32.38 2.88 -56.97
N ILE A 31 33.17 3.23 -55.95
CA ILE A 31 34.39 2.50 -55.56
C ILE A 31 34.12 1.75 -54.26
N MET A 32 34.69 0.55 -54.16
CA MET A 32 34.47 -0.39 -53.07
C MET A 32 34.71 0.22 -51.69
N SER A 33 33.70 0.10 -50.82
CA SER A 33 33.88 0.02 -49.37
C SER A 33 33.19 -1.25 -48.90
N ALA A 34 33.93 -2.36 -48.93
CA ALA A 34 33.56 -3.52 -48.13
C ALA A 34 33.75 -3.12 -46.65
N THR A 35 32.68 -2.63 -46.03
CA THR A 35 32.65 -2.46 -44.58
C THR A 35 32.75 -3.83 -43.96
N ALA A 36 33.96 -4.20 -43.53
CA ALA A 36 34.16 -5.35 -42.68
C ALA A 36 33.23 -5.18 -41.47
N ALA A 37 32.24 -6.06 -41.35
CA ALA A 37 31.46 -6.14 -40.13
C ALA A 37 32.45 -6.32 -38.97
N PRO A 38 32.29 -5.60 -37.84
CA PRO A 38 33.15 -5.80 -36.69
C PRO A 38 33.11 -7.28 -36.31
N ALA A 39 34.28 -7.90 -36.14
CA ALA A 39 34.36 -9.30 -35.79
C ALA A 39 33.72 -9.52 -34.41
N GLN A 40 32.47 -9.98 -34.42
CA GLN A 40 31.73 -10.31 -33.21
C GLN A 40 32.49 -11.44 -32.51
N ALA A 41 33.07 -11.17 -31.34
CA ALA A 41 33.75 -12.19 -30.56
C ALA A 41 32.78 -13.34 -30.26
N ALA A 42 33.25 -14.58 -30.44
CA ALA A 42 32.42 -15.76 -30.23
C ALA A 42 31.85 -15.77 -28.79
N PRO A 43 30.56 -16.10 -28.57
CA PRO A 43 29.96 -16.12 -27.24
C PRO A 43 30.77 -16.97 -26.25
N ALA A 44 31.08 -16.37 -25.09
CA ALA A 44 31.95 -16.97 -24.09
C ALA A 44 31.34 -18.26 -23.54
N LEU A 45 32.17 -19.28 -23.29
CA LEU A 45 31.72 -20.52 -22.66
C LEU A 45 31.53 -20.28 -21.17
N LEU A 46 30.29 -20.39 -20.68
CA LEU A 46 29.92 -20.07 -19.30
C LEU A 46 29.85 -21.32 -18.41
N SER A 47 29.51 -22.48 -18.98
CA SER A 47 29.31 -23.73 -18.23
C SER A 47 30.59 -24.49 -17.88
N GLN A 48 31.73 -24.24 -18.55
CA GLN A 48 32.93 -25.07 -18.33
C GLN A 48 33.46 -24.94 -16.89
N GLY A 49 33.73 -26.08 -16.25
CA GLY A 49 34.18 -26.19 -14.86
C GLY A 49 33.14 -25.81 -13.81
N ARG A 50 31.87 -25.60 -14.20
CA ARG A 50 30.81 -25.16 -13.28
C ARG A 50 30.17 -26.32 -12.50
N PRO A 51 29.57 -26.05 -11.33
CA PRO A 51 28.76 -27.04 -10.62
C PRO A 51 27.61 -27.53 -11.51
N ALA A 52 27.56 -28.85 -11.72
CA ALA A 52 26.48 -29.51 -12.44
C ALA A 52 25.78 -30.54 -11.55
N THR A 53 24.47 -30.64 -11.73
CA THR A 53 23.57 -31.55 -11.00
C THR A 53 22.62 -32.21 -12.00
N ALA A 54 22.15 -33.42 -11.71
CA ALA A 54 21.24 -34.14 -12.59
C ALA A 54 20.15 -34.84 -11.77
N SER A 55 19.05 -35.24 -12.43
CA SER A 55 18.02 -36.10 -11.83
C SER A 55 18.53 -37.47 -11.43
N SER A 56 19.53 -37.99 -12.16
CA SER A 56 20.19 -39.26 -11.86
C SER A 56 21.55 -39.37 -12.57
N THR A 57 22.31 -40.40 -12.21
CA THR A 57 23.52 -40.84 -12.92
C THR A 57 23.45 -42.36 -13.13
N GLU A 58 23.85 -42.85 -14.31
CA GLU A 58 23.92 -44.29 -14.62
C GLU A 58 24.89 -45.02 -13.66
N SER A 59 26.03 -44.39 -13.37
CA SER A 59 26.99 -44.84 -12.37
C SER A 59 27.83 -43.67 -11.84
N ALA A 60 28.66 -43.94 -10.82
CA ALA A 60 29.66 -42.98 -10.34
C ALA A 60 30.71 -42.59 -11.40
N ALA A 61 30.88 -43.37 -12.47
CA ALA A 61 31.81 -43.09 -13.56
C ALA A 61 31.26 -42.10 -14.61
N THR A 62 29.97 -41.75 -14.54
CA THR A 62 29.31 -40.82 -15.48
C THR A 62 28.57 -39.68 -14.76
N PRO A 63 29.26 -38.88 -13.91
CA PRO A 63 28.65 -37.85 -13.09
C PRO A 63 28.14 -36.65 -13.91
N ALA A 64 27.27 -35.83 -13.33
CA ALA A 64 26.77 -34.61 -13.98
C ALA A 64 27.90 -33.61 -14.36
N SER A 65 28.98 -33.56 -13.56
CA SER A 65 30.16 -32.73 -13.82
C SER A 65 30.93 -33.13 -15.08
N ALA A 66 30.84 -34.40 -15.49
CA ALA A 66 31.53 -34.94 -16.67
C ALA A 66 30.91 -34.52 -18.01
N ALA A 67 29.84 -33.71 -17.98
CA ALA A 67 29.29 -33.04 -19.17
C ALA A 67 29.63 -31.54 -19.20
N VAL A 68 30.44 -31.02 -18.28
CA VAL A 68 30.84 -29.60 -18.24
C VAL A 68 32.32 -29.42 -17.89
N ASP A 69 33.13 -30.48 -17.92
CA ASP A 69 34.56 -30.42 -17.61
C ASP A 69 35.41 -29.93 -18.82
N GLY A 70 34.84 -29.94 -20.03
CA GLY A 70 35.53 -29.59 -21.28
C GLY A 70 36.34 -30.74 -21.88
N ASN A 71 36.18 -31.97 -21.37
CA ASN A 71 36.88 -33.15 -21.85
C ASN A 71 35.92 -34.06 -22.62
N GLY A 72 36.00 -34.02 -23.96
CA GLY A 72 35.17 -34.85 -24.86
C GLY A 72 35.40 -36.38 -24.79
N THR A 73 36.08 -36.89 -23.75
CA THR A 73 36.23 -38.32 -23.44
C THR A 73 35.52 -38.74 -22.14
N THR A 74 35.05 -37.78 -21.34
CA THR A 74 34.20 -37.99 -20.17
C THR A 74 32.75 -37.61 -20.50
N ARG A 75 31.77 -38.18 -19.82
CA ARG A 75 30.35 -37.92 -20.09
C ARG A 75 29.45 -38.05 -18.87
N TRP A 76 28.37 -37.27 -18.83
CA TRP A 76 27.20 -37.61 -18.03
C TRP A 76 26.39 -38.71 -18.72
N SER A 77 25.75 -39.57 -17.92
CA SER A 77 24.75 -40.54 -18.38
C SER A 77 23.70 -40.69 -17.29
N SER A 78 22.42 -40.82 -17.66
CA SER A 78 21.27 -40.90 -16.75
C SER A 78 20.74 -42.32 -16.57
N ALA A 79 19.90 -42.52 -15.54
CA ALA A 79 19.08 -43.72 -15.39
C ALA A 79 18.12 -43.91 -16.57
N PHE A 80 17.73 -45.16 -16.85
CA PHE A 80 17.06 -45.55 -18.09
C PHE A 80 15.54 -45.33 -18.06
N SER A 81 15.12 -44.12 -17.72
CA SER A 81 13.72 -43.69 -17.66
C SER A 81 13.55 -42.29 -18.27
N ASP A 82 12.31 -41.88 -18.53
CA ASP A 82 11.93 -40.53 -18.95
C ASP A 82 10.93 -39.95 -17.95
N PRO A 83 10.98 -38.65 -17.61
CA PRO A 83 11.98 -37.66 -18.03
C PRO A 83 13.27 -37.72 -17.19
N GLN A 84 14.36 -37.14 -17.71
CA GLN A 84 15.61 -36.92 -16.97
C GLN A 84 16.19 -35.55 -17.30
N TRP A 85 16.98 -34.97 -16.41
CA TRP A 85 17.55 -33.64 -16.60
C TRP A 85 18.99 -33.52 -16.10
N LEU A 86 19.72 -32.58 -16.72
CA LEU A 86 21.06 -32.13 -16.37
C LEU A 86 21.04 -30.60 -16.28
N ARG A 87 21.49 -30.03 -15.16
CA ARG A 87 21.51 -28.60 -14.87
C ARG A 87 22.91 -28.14 -14.50
N VAL A 88 23.34 -27.01 -15.06
CA VAL A 88 24.55 -26.29 -14.66
C VAL A 88 24.21 -24.98 -13.94
N ASP A 89 24.96 -24.67 -12.88
CA ASP A 89 24.95 -23.36 -12.20
C ASP A 89 26.09 -22.48 -12.73
N LEU A 90 25.76 -21.42 -13.46
CA LEU A 90 26.76 -20.50 -14.02
C LEU A 90 27.43 -19.62 -12.94
N GLY A 91 26.93 -19.63 -11.70
CA GLY A 91 27.44 -18.87 -10.56
C GLY A 91 26.96 -17.41 -10.49
N ALA A 92 26.38 -16.88 -11.57
CA ALA A 92 25.74 -15.57 -11.65
C ALA A 92 24.76 -15.54 -12.84
N PRO A 93 23.75 -14.64 -12.84
CA PRO A 93 22.88 -14.45 -13.99
C PRO A 93 23.65 -14.10 -15.26
N ALA A 94 23.29 -14.74 -16.36
CA ALA A 94 23.87 -14.51 -17.67
C ALA A 94 22.78 -14.39 -18.75
N SER A 95 23.06 -13.59 -19.77
CA SER A 95 22.34 -13.64 -21.04
C SER A 95 22.87 -14.84 -21.83
N ILE A 96 22.00 -15.81 -22.11
CA ILE A 96 22.33 -17.05 -22.81
C ILE A 96 21.95 -16.87 -24.28
N SER A 97 22.92 -17.07 -25.18
CA SER A 97 22.74 -16.91 -26.63
C SER A 97 22.84 -18.22 -27.40
N GLN A 98 23.49 -19.24 -26.84
CA GLN A 98 23.67 -20.53 -27.49
C GLN A 98 23.85 -21.65 -26.46
N VAL A 99 23.29 -22.81 -26.77
CA VAL A 99 23.57 -24.08 -26.08
C VAL A 99 24.06 -25.10 -27.10
N THR A 100 25.14 -25.81 -26.79
CA THR A 100 25.64 -26.93 -27.59
C THR A 100 25.60 -28.20 -26.76
N LEU A 101 24.89 -29.20 -27.27
CA LEU A 101 24.77 -30.56 -26.73
C LEU A 101 25.62 -31.51 -27.57
N ALA A 102 26.70 -32.05 -27.02
CA ALA A 102 27.49 -33.10 -27.65
C ALA A 102 27.05 -34.46 -27.12
N TRP A 103 26.22 -35.15 -27.90
CA TRP A 103 25.60 -36.42 -27.52
C TRP A 103 26.52 -37.63 -27.69
N GLN A 104 26.32 -38.62 -26.83
CA GLN A 104 26.68 -40.01 -27.12
C GLN A 104 25.60 -40.64 -28.05
N THR A 105 25.76 -41.89 -28.45
CA THR A 105 24.74 -42.68 -29.17
C THR A 105 23.36 -42.66 -28.49
N ALA A 106 23.30 -42.62 -27.15
CA ALA A 106 22.07 -42.53 -26.37
C ALA A 106 21.59 -41.08 -26.19
N TYR A 107 20.96 -40.53 -27.22
CA TYR A 107 20.50 -39.12 -27.27
C TYR A 107 18.98 -38.97 -27.08
N ALA A 108 18.52 -37.72 -26.90
CA ALA A 108 17.11 -37.36 -26.83
C ALA A 108 16.48 -37.09 -28.21
N THR A 109 15.38 -37.75 -28.53
CA THR A 109 14.49 -37.32 -29.63
C THR A 109 13.59 -36.17 -29.18
N ALA A 110 13.09 -36.19 -27.94
CA ALA A 110 12.33 -35.08 -27.37
C ALA A 110 13.02 -34.49 -26.14
N PHE A 111 13.20 -33.17 -26.12
CA PHE A 111 13.77 -32.44 -24.98
C PHE A 111 13.41 -30.95 -24.99
N GLN A 112 13.65 -30.31 -23.85
CA GLN A 112 13.61 -28.87 -23.64
C GLN A 112 14.98 -28.37 -23.15
N LEU A 113 15.30 -27.12 -23.49
CA LEU A 113 16.32 -26.33 -22.82
C LEU A 113 15.62 -25.23 -22.03
N GLN A 114 16.00 -25.08 -20.77
CA GLN A 114 15.34 -24.20 -19.82
C GLN A 114 16.35 -23.33 -19.08
N VAL A 115 15.94 -22.12 -18.73
CA VAL A 115 16.70 -21.19 -17.89
C VAL A 115 15.94 -20.92 -16.59
N SER A 116 16.67 -20.54 -15.54
CA SER A 116 16.12 -20.23 -14.22
C SER A 116 17.09 -19.37 -13.43
N ASP A 117 16.61 -18.46 -12.59
CA ASP A 117 17.43 -17.69 -11.65
C ASP A 117 17.55 -18.33 -10.26
N ASN A 118 16.58 -19.17 -9.89
CA ASN A 118 16.46 -19.80 -8.56
C ASN A 118 16.60 -21.35 -8.57
N ALA A 119 16.73 -21.94 -9.76
CA ALA A 119 16.78 -23.39 -10.03
C ALA A 119 15.50 -24.20 -9.69
N THR A 120 14.40 -23.53 -9.32
CA THR A 120 13.09 -24.14 -9.01
C THR A 120 12.03 -23.77 -10.05
N THR A 121 11.93 -22.50 -10.42
CA THR A 121 11.03 -21.99 -11.48
C THR A 121 11.77 -22.01 -12.82
N TRP A 122 11.20 -22.63 -13.87
CA TRP A 122 11.90 -22.87 -15.13
C TRP A 122 11.18 -22.28 -16.35
N THR A 123 11.86 -21.42 -17.08
CA THR A 123 11.40 -20.88 -18.36
C THR A 123 11.99 -21.69 -19.51
N THR A 124 11.15 -22.22 -20.39
CA THR A 124 11.62 -22.98 -21.57
C THR A 124 12.06 -22.02 -22.67
N VAL A 125 13.33 -22.08 -23.06
CA VAL A 125 13.94 -21.24 -24.12
C VAL A 125 14.10 -21.99 -25.45
N TYR A 126 13.95 -23.31 -25.44
CA TYR A 126 13.89 -24.16 -26.63
C TYR A 126 13.18 -25.48 -26.33
N SER A 127 12.47 -26.03 -27.31
CA SER A 127 11.92 -27.38 -27.26
C SER A 127 12.00 -28.07 -28.63
N THR A 128 12.08 -29.39 -28.63
CA THR A 128 12.01 -30.21 -29.85
C THR A 128 11.46 -31.61 -29.54
N SER A 129 10.88 -32.25 -30.55
CA SER A 129 10.46 -33.66 -30.57
C SER A 129 11.17 -34.48 -31.66
N THR A 130 12.13 -33.87 -32.37
CA THR A 130 12.86 -34.47 -33.50
C THR A 130 14.38 -34.28 -33.38
N GLY A 131 14.90 -34.36 -32.15
CA GLY A 131 16.33 -34.35 -31.86
C GLY A 131 17.09 -35.43 -32.63
N THR A 132 18.28 -35.09 -33.12
CA THR A 132 19.05 -35.87 -34.11
C THR A 132 20.28 -36.57 -33.54
N GLY A 133 20.62 -36.30 -32.28
CA GLY A 133 21.90 -36.70 -31.69
C GLY A 133 23.10 -35.97 -32.31
N GLY A 134 24.30 -36.52 -32.13
CA GLY A 134 25.56 -35.91 -32.56
C GLY A 134 25.90 -34.64 -31.77
N THR A 135 26.56 -33.67 -32.39
CA THR A 135 26.75 -32.34 -31.79
C THR A 135 25.66 -31.39 -32.28
N GLN A 136 24.69 -31.08 -31.43
CA GLN A 136 23.62 -30.14 -31.73
C GLN A 136 23.93 -28.77 -31.13
N THR A 137 24.04 -27.74 -31.96
CA THR A 137 24.16 -26.35 -31.52
C THR A 137 22.84 -25.63 -31.77
N VAL A 138 22.27 -25.08 -30.70
CA VAL A 138 20.97 -24.40 -30.67
C VAL A 138 21.20 -22.95 -30.25
N ALA A 139 20.76 -22.02 -31.10
CA ALA A 139 20.63 -20.61 -30.69
C ALA A 139 19.43 -20.50 -29.74
N VAL A 140 19.64 -19.85 -28.59
CA VAL A 140 18.59 -19.62 -27.59
C VAL A 140 18.61 -18.14 -27.20
N ALA A 141 17.50 -17.63 -26.67
CA ALA A 141 17.44 -16.31 -26.07
C ALA A 141 16.76 -16.43 -24.71
N GLY A 142 17.48 -16.07 -23.66
CA GLY A 142 16.96 -16.04 -22.30
C GLY A 142 18.01 -15.64 -21.29
N THR A 143 17.59 -15.16 -20.14
CA THR A 143 18.44 -14.85 -18.99
C THR A 143 18.26 -15.90 -17.91
N GLY A 144 19.34 -16.23 -17.21
CA GLY A 144 19.29 -17.12 -16.05
C GLY A 144 20.66 -17.34 -15.42
N ARG A 145 20.68 -17.63 -14.12
CA ARG A 145 21.86 -18.20 -13.43
C ARG A 145 22.04 -19.69 -13.73
N TYR A 146 20.95 -20.43 -13.85
CA TYR A 146 20.93 -21.86 -14.08
C TYR A 146 20.40 -22.19 -15.46
N VAL A 147 21.01 -23.18 -16.11
CA VAL A 147 20.54 -23.68 -17.42
C VAL A 147 20.42 -25.20 -17.34
N ARG A 148 19.30 -25.73 -17.83
CA ARG A 148 18.92 -27.15 -17.72
C ARG A 148 18.54 -27.73 -19.07
N PHE A 149 19.15 -28.86 -19.40
CA PHE A 149 18.62 -29.84 -20.34
C PHE A 149 17.56 -30.68 -19.63
N TYR A 150 16.38 -30.83 -20.24
CA TYR A 150 15.26 -31.64 -19.74
C TYR A 150 14.75 -32.58 -20.85
N GLY A 151 15.19 -33.83 -20.83
CA GLY A 151 14.85 -34.86 -21.81
C GLY A 151 13.54 -35.56 -21.47
N THR A 152 12.67 -35.72 -22.47
CA THR A 152 11.34 -36.33 -22.33
C THR A 152 11.12 -37.56 -23.21
N ALA A 153 11.97 -37.82 -24.21
CA ALA A 153 12.02 -39.09 -24.93
C ALA A 153 13.44 -39.43 -25.41
N ARG A 154 13.91 -40.64 -25.08
CA ARG A 154 15.18 -41.22 -25.54
C ARG A 154 15.05 -41.85 -26.92
N GLN A 155 16.13 -41.84 -27.70
CA GLN A 155 16.24 -42.61 -28.96
C GLN A 155 16.54 -44.10 -28.72
N THR A 156 17.11 -44.46 -27.57
CA THR A 156 17.57 -45.82 -27.28
C THR A 156 16.98 -46.32 -25.96
N ALA A 157 17.10 -47.63 -25.69
CA ALA A 157 16.72 -48.18 -24.38
C ALA A 157 17.58 -47.65 -23.22
N TYR A 158 18.80 -47.17 -23.50
CA TYR A 158 19.71 -46.57 -22.52
C TYR A 158 19.34 -45.12 -22.20
N GLY A 159 19.75 -44.63 -21.03
CA GLY A 159 19.51 -43.25 -20.58
C GLY A 159 20.19 -42.20 -21.46
N PHE A 160 19.74 -40.94 -21.36
CA PHE A 160 20.38 -39.82 -22.04
C PHE A 160 21.84 -39.68 -21.60
N SER A 161 22.75 -39.48 -22.56
CA SER A 161 24.17 -39.31 -22.28
C SER A 161 24.82 -38.23 -23.14
N LEU A 162 25.49 -37.28 -22.47
CA LEU A 162 26.14 -36.11 -23.05
C LEU A 162 27.63 -36.12 -22.70
N TRP A 163 28.49 -36.06 -23.72
CA TRP A 163 29.92 -35.78 -23.54
C TRP A 163 30.11 -34.34 -23.05
N GLU A 164 29.37 -33.38 -23.61
CA GLU A 164 29.48 -31.96 -23.26
C GLU A 164 28.12 -31.23 -23.35
N PHE A 165 27.86 -30.34 -22.39
CA PHE A 165 26.71 -29.44 -22.26
C PHE A 165 27.23 -28.01 -22.14
N GLN A 166 27.49 -27.41 -23.31
CA GLN A 166 28.15 -26.12 -23.42
C GLN A 166 27.13 -25.00 -23.50
N VAL A 167 27.05 -24.18 -22.44
CA VAL A 167 26.20 -23.00 -22.36
C VAL A 167 27.06 -21.77 -22.68
N ARG A 168 26.66 -20.99 -23.67
CA ARG A 168 27.40 -19.80 -24.13
C ARG A 168 26.56 -18.54 -24.06
N GLY A 169 27.24 -17.43 -23.79
CA GLY A 169 26.59 -16.14 -23.61
C GLY A 169 27.52 -15.11 -22.98
N SER A 170 26.95 -14.23 -22.17
CA SER A 170 27.68 -13.26 -21.35
C SER A 170 27.05 -13.13 -19.97
N PHE A 171 27.88 -13.15 -18.92
CA PHE A 171 27.43 -12.76 -17.59
C PHE A 171 26.89 -11.33 -17.61
N VAL A 172 25.80 -11.09 -16.89
CA VAL A 172 25.28 -9.74 -16.64
C VAL A 172 26.24 -9.04 -15.67
N ARG A 173 27.32 -8.49 -16.21
CA ARG A 173 28.30 -7.72 -15.42
C ARG A 173 27.69 -6.37 -15.06
N ALA A 174 27.34 -6.21 -13.79
CA ALA A 174 27.37 -4.88 -13.18
C ALA A 174 28.80 -4.32 -13.36
N ARG A 175 28.92 -3.27 -14.18
CA ARG A 175 30.17 -2.50 -14.34
C ARG A 175 30.38 -1.66 -13.09
N CYS A 176 31.61 -1.27 -12.74
CA CYS A 176 31.82 -0.25 -11.71
C CYS A 176 31.04 1.04 -12.04
N GLY A 177 30.55 1.71 -10.99
CA GLY A 177 29.87 2.99 -11.12
C GLY A 177 30.85 4.08 -11.55
N THR A 178 30.37 5.12 -12.21
CA THR A 178 31.20 6.26 -12.66
C THR A 178 31.25 7.41 -11.65
N ALA A 179 30.52 7.32 -10.53
CA ALA A 179 30.52 8.31 -9.48
C ALA A 179 31.71 8.08 -8.52
N ASN A 180 32.52 9.13 -8.28
CA ASN A 180 33.58 9.10 -7.28
C ASN A 180 33.00 9.24 -5.88
N ALA A 181 32.94 8.14 -5.12
CA ALA A 181 32.41 8.10 -3.75
C ALA A 181 33.26 8.89 -2.74
N ALA A 182 34.54 9.15 -3.04
CA ALA A 182 35.46 9.89 -2.19
C ALA A 182 35.37 11.43 -2.38
N LEU A 183 34.74 11.92 -3.46
CA LEU A 183 34.70 13.34 -3.80
C LEU A 183 34.13 14.19 -2.65
N ASN A 184 34.89 15.19 -2.21
CA ASN A 184 34.57 16.09 -1.11
C ASN A 184 34.25 15.42 0.25
N ARG A 185 34.67 14.17 0.44
CA ARG A 185 34.47 13.44 1.71
C ARG A 185 35.45 13.87 2.80
N PRO A 186 35.15 13.61 4.09
CA PRO A 186 36.10 13.78 5.17
C PRO A 186 37.34 12.90 4.95
N VAL A 187 38.53 13.51 4.99
CA VAL A 187 39.82 12.82 4.84
C VAL A 187 40.74 13.13 6.02
N THR A 188 41.43 12.11 6.49
CA THR A 188 42.52 12.20 7.47
C THR A 188 43.79 11.59 6.88
N ALA A 189 44.96 11.98 7.38
CA ALA A 189 46.24 11.45 6.96
C ALA A 189 47.17 11.27 8.16
N SER A 190 48.18 10.42 8.03
CA SER A 190 49.24 10.28 9.05
C SER A 190 50.06 11.56 9.23
N SER A 191 50.18 12.39 8.18
CA SER A 191 50.81 13.70 8.21
C SER A 191 50.48 14.51 6.95
N THR A 192 50.88 15.78 6.94
CA THR A 192 50.92 16.67 5.78
C THR A 192 52.28 17.38 5.74
N GLU A 193 52.88 17.52 4.56
CA GLU A 193 54.18 18.19 4.38
C GLU A 193 54.16 19.65 4.86
N ASN A 194 53.09 20.38 4.53
CA ASN A 194 52.84 21.75 4.96
C ASN A 194 51.36 22.13 4.71
N GLY A 195 50.92 23.30 5.19
CA GLY A 195 49.54 23.78 5.05
C GLY A 195 49.04 23.98 3.61
N GLY A 196 49.92 24.01 2.61
CA GLY A 196 49.56 24.07 1.19
C GLY A 196 49.32 22.71 0.53
N THR A 197 49.46 21.60 1.27
CA THR A 197 49.26 20.23 0.76
C THR A 197 48.38 19.37 1.71
N PRO A 198 47.17 19.83 2.07
CA PRO A 198 46.31 19.17 3.05
C PRO A 198 45.76 17.83 2.53
N ALA A 199 45.31 16.97 3.44
CA ALA A 199 44.73 15.67 3.11
C ALA A 199 43.45 15.77 2.25
N SER A 200 42.66 16.83 2.43
CA SER A 200 41.46 17.13 1.62
C SER A 200 41.76 17.38 0.14
N ALA A 201 42.97 17.87 -0.18
CA ALA A 201 43.41 18.16 -1.54
C ALA A 201 43.76 16.90 -2.36
N ALA A 202 43.44 15.71 -1.86
CA ALA A 202 43.47 14.47 -2.62
C ALA A 202 42.08 13.94 -2.96
N VAL A 203 40.99 14.63 -2.61
CA VAL A 203 39.61 14.23 -2.95
C VAL A 203 38.71 15.41 -3.35
N ASP A 204 39.29 16.57 -3.64
CA ASP A 204 38.54 17.78 -3.98
C ASP A 204 38.10 17.82 -5.45
N GLY A 205 38.50 16.82 -6.26
CA GLY A 205 38.21 16.74 -7.69
C GLY A 205 39.09 17.64 -8.54
N ASN A 206 40.09 18.32 -7.96
CA ASN A 206 40.94 19.28 -8.64
C ASN A 206 42.37 18.76 -8.78
N THR A 207 42.70 18.21 -9.94
CA THR A 207 44.03 17.66 -10.23
C THR A 207 45.19 18.68 -10.29
N ALA A 208 44.96 19.94 -9.88
CA ALA A 208 45.99 20.96 -9.67
C ALA A 208 46.32 21.18 -8.18
N THR A 209 45.54 20.64 -7.25
CA THR A 209 45.81 20.58 -5.80
C THR A 209 46.24 19.16 -5.41
N ARG A 210 46.98 19.00 -4.30
CA ARG A 210 47.49 17.69 -3.88
C ARG A 210 47.68 17.56 -2.38
N TRP A 211 47.52 16.35 -1.87
CA TRP A 211 48.10 15.94 -0.59
C TRP A 211 49.59 15.63 -0.76
N SER A 212 50.38 15.87 0.28
CA SER A 212 51.77 15.44 0.40
C SER A 212 52.08 15.05 1.84
N SER A 213 52.77 13.94 2.09
CA SER A 213 53.12 13.46 3.43
C SER A 213 54.46 14.02 3.94
N ALA A 214 54.73 13.84 5.23
CA ALA A 214 56.09 13.88 5.77
C ALA A 214 57.00 12.82 5.11
N PHE A 215 58.31 13.04 5.16
CA PHE A 215 59.31 12.29 4.39
C PHE A 215 59.76 11.00 5.11
N ALA A 216 58.79 10.19 5.55
CA ALA A 216 58.97 8.97 6.31
C ALA A 216 58.16 7.80 5.74
N ASP A 217 58.45 6.59 6.19
CA ASP A 217 57.73 5.36 5.86
C ASP A 217 57.37 4.62 7.16
N PRO A 218 56.16 4.06 7.31
CA PRO A 218 55.00 4.19 6.42
C PRO A 218 54.29 5.56 6.57
N GLN A 219 53.41 5.89 5.62
CA GLN A 219 52.44 6.99 5.73
C GLN A 219 51.10 6.55 5.12
N TRP A 220 50.00 7.23 5.48
CA TRP A 220 48.68 6.87 4.97
C TRP A 220 47.76 8.08 4.77
N LEU A 221 46.79 7.88 3.88
CA LEU A 221 45.66 8.76 3.58
C LEU A 221 44.38 7.94 3.71
N GLN A 222 43.39 8.43 4.46
CA GLN A 222 42.14 7.73 4.77
C GLN A 222 40.92 8.62 4.50
N VAL A 223 39.96 8.11 3.74
CA VAL A 223 38.67 8.77 3.45
C VAL A 223 37.52 8.05 4.17
N ASP A 224 36.56 8.81 4.70
CA ASP A 224 35.25 8.32 5.19
C ASP A 224 34.19 8.51 4.09
N LEU A 225 33.72 7.41 3.50
CA LEU A 225 32.71 7.44 2.43
C LEU A 225 31.29 7.77 2.94
N GLY A 226 31.11 7.92 4.25
CA GLY A 226 29.84 8.24 4.93
C GLY A 226 28.99 7.02 5.26
N SER A 227 29.03 5.98 4.43
CA SER A 227 28.35 4.69 4.62
C SER A 227 29.23 3.54 4.11
N SER A 228 28.95 2.30 4.52
CA SER A 228 29.67 1.14 3.98
C SER A 228 29.25 0.88 2.53
N GLN A 229 30.23 0.76 1.63
CA GLN A 229 30.00 0.60 0.20
C GLN A 229 30.78 -0.60 -0.34
N ARG A 230 30.23 -1.29 -1.36
CA ARG A 230 30.93 -2.35 -2.08
C ARG A 230 31.83 -1.75 -3.15
N ILE A 231 33.13 -1.70 -2.90
CA ILE A 231 34.12 -1.05 -3.75
C ILE A 231 34.66 -2.04 -4.78
N CYS A 232 34.74 -1.62 -6.05
CA CYS A 232 35.26 -2.44 -7.14
C CYS A 232 36.45 -1.82 -7.88
N GLN A 233 36.65 -0.50 -7.77
CA GLN A 233 37.77 0.18 -8.42
C GLN A 233 38.24 1.40 -7.61
N VAL A 234 39.55 1.64 -7.64
CA VAL A 234 40.20 2.82 -7.05
C VAL A 234 41.12 3.42 -8.10
N LEU A 235 41.05 4.74 -8.30
CA LEU A 235 41.97 5.48 -9.16
C LEU A 235 42.89 6.32 -8.28
N LEU A 236 44.20 6.15 -8.45
CA LEU A 236 45.22 6.98 -7.81
C LEU A 236 45.86 7.85 -8.89
N ILE A 237 45.82 9.17 -8.72
CA ILE A 237 46.54 10.11 -9.58
C ILE A 237 47.74 10.63 -8.79
N TRP A 238 48.88 9.95 -8.92
CA TRP A 238 50.08 10.30 -8.18
C TRP A 238 50.82 11.50 -8.77
N GLN A 239 51.52 12.23 -7.88
CA GLN A 239 52.61 13.13 -8.25
C GLN A 239 53.90 12.31 -8.51
N ALA A 240 55.00 12.97 -8.91
CA ALA A 240 56.30 12.33 -9.09
C ALA A 240 56.83 11.59 -7.84
N SER A 241 56.44 12.01 -6.63
CA SER A 241 56.78 11.34 -5.36
C SER A 241 55.70 10.34 -4.96
N TYR A 242 55.61 9.25 -5.71
CA TYR A 242 54.61 8.20 -5.53
C TYR A 242 55.08 7.05 -4.62
N ALA A 243 54.17 6.14 -4.26
CA ALA A 243 54.50 4.91 -3.56
C ALA A 243 54.98 3.80 -4.51
N THR A 244 56.19 3.27 -4.30
CA THR A 244 56.63 2.02 -4.94
C THR A 244 56.04 0.81 -4.24
N ALA A 245 55.83 0.86 -2.92
CA ALA A 245 55.07 -0.15 -2.18
C ALA A 245 53.91 0.50 -1.41
N PHE A 246 52.70 -0.03 -1.59
CA PHE A 246 51.50 0.41 -0.88
C PHE A 246 50.39 -0.64 -0.85
N GLN A 247 49.43 -0.42 0.05
CA GLN A 247 48.18 -1.18 0.14
C GLN A 247 46.97 -0.26 -0.01
N VAL A 248 45.88 -0.80 -0.59
CA VAL A 248 44.53 -0.26 -0.43
C VAL A 248 43.83 -1.12 0.62
N GLN A 249 43.33 -0.49 1.68
CA GLN A 249 42.71 -1.17 2.81
C GLN A 249 41.31 -0.62 3.04
N LEU A 250 40.39 -1.48 3.47
CA LEU A 250 38.97 -1.19 3.74
C LEU A 250 38.64 -1.47 5.21
N SER A 251 37.70 -0.71 5.76
CA SER A 251 37.21 -0.87 7.14
C SER A 251 35.80 -0.32 7.27
N ASP A 252 34.94 -0.95 8.07
CA ASP A 252 33.65 -0.36 8.47
C ASP A 252 33.77 0.58 9.68
N THR A 253 34.81 0.40 10.50
CA THR A 253 34.99 1.12 11.78
C THR A 253 36.11 2.16 11.76
N GLY A 254 36.94 2.18 10.72
CA GLY A 254 38.15 3.01 10.63
C GLY A 254 39.32 2.52 11.48
N THR A 255 39.14 1.43 12.26
CA THR A 255 40.15 0.90 13.18
C THR A 255 40.60 -0.52 12.83
N ALA A 256 39.69 -1.38 12.36
CA ALA A 256 39.99 -2.76 11.93
C ALA A 256 40.03 -2.84 10.40
N TRP A 257 41.17 -3.21 9.83
CA TRP A 257 41.46 -3.04 8.40
C TRP A 257 41.68 -4.35 7.65
N THR A 258 41.05 -4.49 6.48
CA THR A 258 41.24 -5.60 5.53
C THR A 258 41.92 -5.07 4.27
N THR A 259 43.00 -5.71 3.81
CA THR A 259 43.70 -5.31 2.58
C THR A 259 42.96 -5.80 1.33
N ALA A 260 42.47 -4.87 0.51
CA ALA A 260 41.76 -5.15 -0.75
C ALA A 260 42.68 -5.10 -1.99
N TYR A 261 43.85 -4.48 -1.88
CA TYR A 261 44.92 -4.50 -2.89
C TYR A 261 46.28 -4.25 -2.24
N SER A 262 47.35 -4.82 -2.78
CA SER A 262 48.73 -4.60 -2.33
C SER A 262 49.69 -4.68 -3.52
N THR A 263 50.72 -3.83 -3.52
CA THR A 263 51.82 -3.89 -4.50
C THR A 263 53.14 -3.47 -3.87
N THR A 264 54.24 -3.98 -4.43
CA THR A 264 55.63 -3.57 -4.13
C THR A 264 56.36 -3.03 -5.36
N SER A 265 55.63 -2.81 -6.46
CA SER A 265 56.16 -2.32 -7.74
C SER A 265 55.23 -1.28 -8.36
N GLY A 266 54.74 -0.35 -7.54
CA GLY A 266 53.96 0.82 -7.98
C GLY A 266 54.75 1.66 -8.99
N THR A 267 54.05 2.21 -9.97
CA THR A 267 54.62 2.88 -11.16
C THR A 267 54.41 4.40 -11.15
N GLY A 268 53.65 4.91 -10.19
CA GLY A 268 53.19 6.30 -10.19
C GLY A 268 52.22 6.61 -11.33
N GLY A 269 52.05 7.90 -11.60
CA GLY A 269 51.08 8.42 -12.58
C GLY A 269 49.63 8.10 -12.20
N THR A 270 48.77 7.98 -13.22
CA THR A 270 47.37 7.53 -13.04
C THR A 270 47.30 6.01 -13.00
N GLN A 271 47.07 5.44 -11.82
CA GLN A 271 46.91 4.00 -11.62
C GLN A 271 45.44 3.65 -11.38
N SER A 272 44.87 2.80 -12.25
CA SER A 272 43.53 2.26 -12.07
C SER A 272 43.61 0.86 -11.48
N LEU A 273 43.16 0.72 -10.23
CA LEU A 273 43.27 -0.50 -9.43
C LEU A 273 41.89 -1.16 -9.38
N THR A 274 41.79 -2.40 -9.86
CA THR A 274 40.62 -3.24 -9.57
C THR A 274 40.77 -3.76 -8.14
N VAL A 275 39.75 -3.55 -7.32
CA VAL A 275 39.70 -3.99 -5.92
C VAL A 275 38.41 -4.77 -5.66
N SER A 276 38.31 -5.45 -4.53
CA SER A 276 37.05 -6.08 -4.12
C SER A 276 36.92 -6.10 -2.61
N GLY A 277 35.82 -5.55 -2.09
CA GLY A 277 35.43 -5.65 -0.69
C GLY A 277 34.35 -4.65 -0.33
N THR A 278 33.95 -4.65 0.93
CA THR A 278 33.05 -3.66 1.54
C THR A 278 33.79 -2.86 2.60
N GLY A 279 33.38 -1.62 2.80
CA GLY A 279 33.91 -0.75 3.84
C GLY A 279 33.33 0.66 3.77
N ARG A 280 33.19 1.31 4.92
CA ARG A 280 32.90 2.75 5.03
C ARG A 280 34.14 3.62 4.86
N TYR A 281 35.28 3.12 5.34
CA TYR A 281 36.56 3.80 5.27
C TYR A 281 37.47 3.10 4.28
N LEU A 282 38.16 3.89 3.46
CA LEU A 282 39.22 3.43 2.58
C LEU A 282 40.53 4.13 2.93
N ARG A 283 41.61 3.35 3.03
CA ARG A 283 42.96 3.84 3.35
C ARG A 283 43.97 3.42 2.30
N ILE A 284 44.71 4.40 1.78
CA ILE A 284 45.95 4.17 1.02
C ILE A 284 47.09 4.16 2.04
N TYR A 285 47.75 3.01 2.20
CA TYR A 285 48.81 2.79 3.19
C TYR A 285 50.14 2.55 2.46
N GLY A 286 50.96 3.60 2.35
CA GLY A 286 52.26 3.57 1.70
C GLY A 286 53.34 3.02 2.62
N THR A 287 54.16 2.09 2.11
CA THR A 287 55.23 1.41 2.85
C THR A 287 56.62 1.55 2.23
N ALA A 288 56.73 2.00 0.97
CA ALA A 288 57.99 2.49 0.40
C ALA A 288 57.73 3.62 -0.62
N ARG A 289 58.51 4.70 -0.53
CA ARG A 289 58.47 5.86 -1.44
C ARG A 289 59.36 5.64 -2.67
N HIS A 290 58.98 6.27 -3.78
CA HIS A 290 59.80 6.30 -5.00
C HIS A 290 60.99 7.26 -4.90
N THR A 291 60.81 8.38 -4.18
CA THR A 291 61.78 9.46 -4.04
C THR A 291 62.15 9.66 -2.56
N ALA A 292 63.12 10.54 -2.28
CA ALA A 292 63.45 10.92 -0.91
C ALA A 292 62.36 11.79 -0.22
N TYR A 293 61.44 12.38 -1.00
CA TYR A 293 60.33 13.20 -0.53
C TYR A 293 59.17 12.33 -0.02
N GLY A 294 58.10 12.96 0.51
CA GLY A 294 56.90 12.27 0.97
C GLY A 294 56.03 11.72 -0.16
N TYR A 295 55.06 10.87 0.20
CA TYR A 295 54.02 10.40 -0.73
C TYR A 295 53.13 11.56 -1.14
N SER A 296 52.82 11.72 -2.43
CA SER A 296 51.95 12.81 -2.90
C SER A 296 50.97 12.38 -3.99
N LEU A 297 49.70 12.69 -3.77
CA LEU A 297 48.54 12.35 -4.62
C LEU A 297 47.84 13.65 -5.05
N TRP A 298 47.65 13.84 -6.35
CA TRP A 298 46.76 14.86 -6.90
C TRP A 298 45.29 14.50 -6.68
N GLU A 299 44.93 13.20 -6.74
CA GLU A 299 43.55 12.75 -6.54
C GLU A 299 43.51 11.25 -6.16
N LEU A 300 42.56 10.89 -5.30
CA LEU A 300 42.13 9.55 -4.91
C LEU A 300 40.63 9.43 -5.25
N GLN A 301 40.31 8.66 -6.28
CA GLN A 301 38.92 8.38 -6.65
C GLN A 301 38.54 6.96 -6.25
N VAL A 302 37.34 6.80 -5.70
CA VAL A 302 36.83 5.52 -5.21
C VAL A 302 35.52 5.22 -5.91
N PHE A 303 35.44 4.07 -6.57
CA PHE A 303 34.27 3.65 -7.35
C PHE A 303 33.67 2.39 -6.74
N GLY A 304 32.43 2.54 -6.28
CA GLY A 304 31.58 1.42 -5.91
C GLY A 304 31.23 0.57 -7.13
N MET A 305 30.86 -0.69 -6.88
CA MET A 305 29.83 -1.29 -7.72
C MET A 305 28.62 -0.34 -7.67
N PRO A 306 27.89 -0.11 -8.77
CA PRO A 306 26.52 0.27 -8.60
C PRO A 306 25.91 -0.86 -7.77
N SER A 307 25.23 -0.50 -6.70
CA SER A 307 24.11 -1.29 -6.22
C SER A 307 23.34 -1.80 -7.45
N LEU A 308 22.87 -3.05 -7.44
CA LEU A 308 21.62 -3.30 -8.15
C LEU A 308 20.67 -2.23 -7.58
N PRO A 309 20.15 -1.24 -8.35
CA PRO A 309 20.12 0.21 -8.02
C PRO A 309 19.39 0.72 -6.77
N ILE A 310 19.19 -0.16 -5.81
CA ILE A 310 18.29 -0.10 -4.68
C ILE A 310 19.05 -0.55 -3.41
N LEU A 311 19.69 -1.73 -3.34
CA LEU A 311 20.37 -2.20 -2.10
C LEU A 311 21.61 -1.39 -1.61
N GLY A 312 21.84 -0.19 -2.16
CA GLY A 312 22.78 0.82 -1.63
C GLY A 312 22.42 2.26 -2.02
N THR A 313 21.19 2.47 -2.50
CA THR A 313 20.70 3.73 -3.11
C THR A 313 19.17 3.92 -3.00
N TRP A 314 18.42 2.90 -2.57
CA TRP A 314 17.07 3.07 -2.05
C TRP A 314 17.17 3.58 -0.62
N GLU A 315 16.34 4.57 -0.34
CA GLU A 315 16.13 5.14 0.98
C GLU A 315 14.89 4.46 1.54
N ALA A 316 14.97 3.87 2.72
CA ALA A 316 13.77 3.43 3.42
C ALA A 316 13.08 4.68 3.99
N GLU A 317 11.77 4.82 3.76
CA GLU A 317 10.97 5.88 4.38
C GLU A 317 11.14 5.84 5.91
N THR A 318 11.24 7.00 6.56
CA THR A 318 11.36 7.05 8.02
C THR A 318 10.04 6.66 8.70
N LEU A 319 10.07 6.21 9.96
CA LEU A 319 8.84 5.87 10.69
C LEU A 319 7.96 7.11 10.98
N THR A 320 8.54 8.30 10.94
CA THR A 320 7.84 9.56 11.23
C THR A 320 7.37 10.30 9.98
N GLY A 321 7.66 9.80 8.77
CA GLY A 321 7.49 10.53 7.50
C GLY A 321 8.48 11.70 7.30
N ALA A 322 9.41 11.93 8.23
CA ALA A 322 10.44 12.95 8.11
C ALA A 322 11.35 12.69 6.91
N GLY A 323 11.68 13.75 6.17
CA GLY A 323 12.55 13.67 4.99
C GLY A 323 11.89 13.13 3.72
N ASN A 324 10.58 12.83 3.73
CA ASN A 324 9.85 12.46 2.50
C ASN A 324 9.98 13.59 1.44
N ASN A 325 9.65 14.84 1.79
CA ASN A 325 9.95 15.99 0.94
C ASN A 325 11.38 16.53 1.18
N LEU A 326 12.23 16.53 0.15
CA LEU A 326 13.64 16.94 0.27
C LEU A 326 13.84 18.46 0.42
N ALA A 327 12.94 19.28 -0.13
CA ALA A 327 13.02 20.73 -0.06
C ALA A 327 12.48 21.27 1.28
N ASN A 328 11.49 20.58 1.86
CA ASN A 328 10.91 20.88 3.17
C ASN A 328 10.72 19.59 3.99
N PRO A 329 11.76 19.09 4.67
CA PRO A 329 11.77 17.79 5.36
C PRO A 329 10.75 17.58 6.49
N ALA A 330 9.99 18.62 6.86
CA ALA A 330 8.97 18.59 7.91
C ALA A 330 7.52 18.40 7.39
N LEU A 331 7.30 18.48 6.06
CA LEU A 331 5.96 18.25 5.50
C LEU A 331 5.50 16.82 5.76
N GLY A 332 4.23 16.66 6.13
CA GLY A 332 3.62 15.37 6.47
C GLY A 332 4.21 14.63 7.67
N THR A 333 5.20 15.20 8.37
CA THR A 333 5.91 14.52 9.47
C THR A 333 5.03 14.41 10.72
N SER A 334 5.11 13.28 11.42
CA SER A 334 4.39 13.05 12.68
C SER A 334 4.74 14.08 13.76
N GLY A 335 3.72 14.60 14.45
CA GLY A 335 3.86 15.67 15.43
C GLY A 335 3.79 17.08 14.85
N SER A 336 3.57 17.22 13.54
CA SER A 336 3.32 18.53 12.90
C SER A 336 1.87 19.01 13.13
N PRO A 337 1.60 20.32 13.08
CA PRO A 337 0.23 20.83 13.00
C PRO A 337 -0.46 20.33 11.73
N TYR A 338 -1.76 20.02 11.80
CA TYR A 338 -2.56 19.80 10.59
C TYR A 338 -2.45 21.00 9.65
N SER A 339 -2.34 20.74 8.34
CA SER A 339 -2.43 21.81 7.34
C SER A 339 -3.83 22.41 7.35
N ARG A 340 -4.04 23.56 6.71
CA ARG A 340 -5.38 24.16 6.62
C ARG A 340 -5.69 24.65 5.23
N VAL A 341 -6.88 24.31 4.77
CA VAL A 341 -7.46 24.87 3.54
C VAL A 341 -8.08 26.25 3.81
N SER A 342 -8.51 26.53 5.05
CA SER A 342 -9.16 27.77 5.46
C SER A 342 -8.57 28.39 6.74
N THR A 343 -8.82 29.68 6.97
CA THR A 343 -8.44 30.33 8.23
C THR A 343 -9.25 29.78 9.39
N ALA A 344 -8.58 29.44 10.51
CA ALA A 344 -9.26 28.92 11.70
C ALA A 344 -10.29 29.92 12.27
N ARG A 345 -11.50 29.42 12.53
CA ARG A 345 -12.67 30.17 12.97
C ARG A 345 -12.97 29.92 14.46
N TYR A 346 -12.49 30.82 15.31
CA TYR A 346 -12.81 30.86 16.74
C TYR A 346 -13.55 32.16 17.08
N ALA A 347 -14.43 32.14 18.08
CA ALA A 347 -15.27 33.29 18.45
C ALA A 347 -14.46 34.52 18.92
N ASP A 348 -13.27 34.29 19.46
CA ASP A 348 -12.28 35.29 19.90
C ASP A 348 -11.09 35.43 18.93
N GLY A 349 -11.14 34.75 17.77
CA GLY A 349 -10.03 34.61 16.83
C GLY A 349 -8.83 33.83 17.36
N ARG A 350 -8.93 33.14 18.50
CA ARG A 350 -7.81 32.48 19.20
C ARG A 350 -8.13 31.03 19.57
N SER A 351 -9.07 30.81 20.49
CA SER A 351 -9.35 29.49 21.08
C SER A 351 -10.80 29.26 21.48
N ALA A 352 -11.62 30.31 21.63
CA ALA A 352 -13.01 30.16 22.05
C ALA A 352 -13.82 29.48 20.94
N MET A 353 -14.45 28.34 21.26
CA MET A 353 -15.30 27.63 20.31
C MET A 353 -16.46 28.53 19.90
N VAL A 354 -16.86 28.43 18.63
CA VAL A 354 -18.03 29.17 18.13
C VAL A 354 -19.32 28.66 18.78
N ALA A 355 -20.26 29.57 19.03
CA ALA A 355 -21.59 29.21 19.46
C ALA A 355 -22.42 28.64 18.29
N GLY A 356 -23.40 27.82 18.62
CA GLY A 356 -24.36 27.22 17.69
C GLY A 356 -25.40 26.39 18.46
N PRO A 357 -26.32 25.70 17.76
CA PRO A 357 -27.25 24.77 18.38
C PRO A 357 -26.50 23.71 19.22
N ASN A 358 -27.14 23.21 20.28
CA ASN A 358 -26.58 22.13 21.10
C ASN A 358 -26.33 20.88 20.21
N PRO A 359 -25.12 20.28 20.20
CA PRO A 359 -24.83 19.14 19.32
C PRO A 359 -25.73 17.90 19.51
N ARG A 360 -26.16 17.56 20.74
CA ARG A 360 -27.13 16.47 20.97
C ARG A 360 -28.52 16.84 20.47
N TYR A 361 -28.93 18.11 20.60
CA TYR A 361 -30.19 18.61 20.00
C TYR A 361 -30.18 18.49 18.47
N VAL A 362 -29.03 18.79 17.82
CA VAL A 362 -28.83 18.54 16.38
C VAL A 362 -28.94 17.04 16.09
N SER A 363 -28.21 16.19 16.81
CA SER A 363 -28.22 14.73 16.63
C SER A 363 -29.61 14.12 16.74
N ASN A 364 -30.38 14.44 17.78
CA ASN A 364 -31.73 13.92 18.00
C ASN A 364 -32.73 14.28 16.89
N ARG A 365 -32.49 15.35 16.13
CA ARG A 365 -33.40 15.86 15.08
C ARG A 365 -32.91 15.67 13.66
N ILE A 366 -31.60 15.62 13.46
CA ILE A 366 -30.97 15.48 12.14
C ILE A 366 -30.48 14.04 11.97
N PHE A 367 -29.56 13.60 12.84
CA PHE A 367 -28.83 12.35 12.65
C PHE A 367 -29.55 11.08 13.11
N ASN A 368 -30.67 11.22 13.83
CA ASN A 368 -31.46 10.08 14.31
C ASN A 368 -32.04 9.27 13.14
N ASP A 369 -31.48 8.09 12.92
CA ASP A 369 -31.84 7.07 11.93
C ASP A 369 -33.31 6.59 12.03
N GLY A 370 -33.87 6.57 13.24
CA GLY A 370 -35.19 5.99 13.51
C GLY A 370 -35.20 4.46 13.61
N ASN A 371 -34.04 3.82 13.84
CA ASN A 371 -33.86 2.36 13.85
C ASN A 371 -34.24 1.73 12.50
N VAL A 372 -33.72 2.29 11.39
CA VAL A 372 -33.94 1.76 10.03
C VAL A 372 -32.65 1.83 9.23
N ASN A 373 -32.22 0.66 8.78
CA ASN A 373 -31.05 0.45 7.94
C ASN A 373 -31.27 1.07 6.56
N VAL A 374 -30.32 1.89 6.12
CA VAL A 374 -30.28 2.45 4.76
C VAL A 374 -28.87 2.25 4.21
N PHE A 375 -28.78 1.50 3.12
CA PHE A 375 -27.54 0.98 2.55
C PHE A 375 -27.01 1.84 1.39
N SER A 376 -25.71 1.70 1.08
CA SER A 376 -25.06 2.31 -0.11
C SER A 376 -25.87 2.06 -1.39
N GLU A 377 -26.26 3.14 -2.10
CA GLU A 377 -26.91 3.03 -3.41
C GLU A 377 -25.97 2.51 -4.52
N ARG A 378 -24.69 2.31 -4.23
CA ARG A 378 -23.69 1.77 -5.16
C ARG A 378 -23.32 0.32 -4.86
N GLY A 379 -23.88 -0.27 -3.80
CA GLY A 379 -23.47 -1.59 -3.29
C GLY A 379 -21.99 -1.62 -2.93
N VAL A 380 -21.49 -0.57 -2.27
CA VAL A 380 -20.21 -0.62 -1.56
C VAL A 380 -20.40 -1.50 -0.33
N THR A 381 -19.49 -2.42 -0.10
CA THR A 381 -19.53 -3.35 1.04
C THR A 381 -19.01 -2.69 2.32
N GLN A 382 -19.15 -3.32 3.49
CA GLN A 382 -18.53 -2.83 4.74
C GLN A 382 -17.01 -2.58 4.64
N TRP A 383 -16.29 -3.20 3.69
CA TRP A 383 -14.90 -2.83 3.35
C TRP A 383 -14.68 -1.35 3.03
N GLY A 384 -15.69 -0.60 2.58
CA GLY A 384 -15.60 0.86 2.40
C GLY A 384 -15.30 1.57 3.72
N ASN A 385 -16.20 1.47 4.69
CA ASN A 385 -16.02 2.05 6.01
C ASN A 385 -14.80 1.47 6.77
N VAL A 386 -14.55 0.16 6.70
CA VAL A 386 -13.42 -0.49 7.40
C VAL A 386 -12.07 -0.05 6.84
N TRP A 387 -11.92 0.02 5.51
CA TRP A 387 -10.69 0.52 4.90
C TRP A 387 -10.53 2.03 5.09
N GLY A 388 -11.63 2.79 5.04
CA GLY A 388 -11.64 4.20 5.38
C GLY A 388 -11.11 4.45 6.79
N GLN A 389 -11.59 3.68 7.78
CA GLN A 389 -11.09 3.77 9.16
C GLN A 389 -9.62 3.35 9.28
N PHE A 390 -9.21 2.27 8.60
CA PHE A 390 -7.81 1.82 8.58
C PHE A 390 -6.85 2.87 7.98
N LEU A 391 -7.30 3.61 6.96
CA LEU A 391 -6.57 4.74 6.40
C LEU A 391 -6.58 5.98 7.29
N ASP A 392 -7.69 6.33 7.96
CA ASP A 392 -7.70 7.41 8.97
C ASP A 392 -6.65 7.10 10.03
N HIS A 393 -6.61 5.83 10.48
CA HIS A 393 -5.68 5.36 11.49
C HIS A 393 -4.22 5.25 11.00
N THR A 394 -3.98 5.53 9.72
CA THR A 394 -2.65 5.68 9.12
C THR A 394 -2.29 7.15 8.86
N LEU A 395 -3.28 7.99 8.53
CA LEU A 395 -3.09 9.38 8.08
C LEU A 395 -3.29 10.45 9.18
N GLY A 396 -4.11 10.17 10.19
CA GLY A 396 -4.53 11.15 11.18
C GLY A 396 -4.68 10.62 12.61
N LEU A 397 -4.14 11.36 13.58
CA LEU A 397 -4.48 11.23 15.00
C LEU A 397 -4.28 12.55 15.73
N ARG A 398 -5.37 13.13 16.24
CA ARG A 398 -5.31 14.35 17.05
C ARG A 398 -4.58 14.11 18.37
N GLN A 399 -3.86 15.11 18.88
CA GLN A 399 -3.34 15.04 20.26
C GLN A 399 -4.47 15.12 21.29
N GLU A 400 -4.63 14.07 22.10
CA GLU A 400 -5.64 13.95 23.15
C GLU A 400 -5.21 14.59 24.49
N ALA A 401 -6.00 14.40 25.55
CA ALA A 401 -5.76 14.90 26.91
C ALA A 401 -5.78 16.44 27.08
N GLY A 402 -6.65 17.14 26.34
CA GLY A 402 -6.93 18.55 26.59
C GLY A 402 -7.99 18.78 27.67
N THR A 403 -8.72 19.88 27.58
CA THR A 403 -9.70 20.32 28.60
C THR A 403 -11.10 19.76 28.33
N ALA A 404 -11.82 19.33 29.37
CA ALA A 404 -13.24 19.02 29.28
C ALA A 404 -14.06 20.22 28.75
N ALA A 405 -15.03 19.93 27.90
CA ALA A 405 -15.97 20.88 27.31
C ALA A 405 -17.24 20.12 26.87
N ASP A 406 -17.83 19.40 27.84
CA ASP A 406 -18.90 18.44 27.65
C ASP A 406 -20.13 19.03 26.96
N ILE A 407 -20.82 18.19 26.18
CA ILE A 407 -22.02 18.57 25.45
C ILE A 407 -23.22 18.45 26.42
N PRO A 408 -23.98 19.51 26.69
CA PRO A 408 -25.11 19.43 27.63
C PRO A 408 -26.17 18.44 27.14
N PHE A 409 -26.64 17.56 28.02
CA PHE A 409 -27.72 16.62 27.72
C PHE A 409 -29.03 17.12 28.34
N ASN A 410 -30.15 16.96 27.63
CA ASN A 410 -31.47 17.37 28.10
C ASN A 410 -32.41 16.16 28.21
N ALA A 411 -32.57 15.62 29.42
CA ALA A 411 -33.48 14.51 29.70
C ALA A 411 -34.98 14.85 29.52
N ALA A 412 -35.32 16.13 29.26
CA ALA A 412 -36.67 16.59 28.95
C ALA A 412 -36.82 17.02 27.47
N ASP A 413 -35.86 16.67 26.61
CA ASP A 413 -36.01 16.80 25.16
C ASP A 413 -37.06 15.76 24.68
N PRO A 414 -38.17 16.16 24.04
CA PRO A 414 -39.20 15.22 23.59
C PRO A 414 -38.72 14.25 22.49
N MET A 415 -37.58 14.53 21.85
CA MET A 415 -36.94 13.65 20.87
C MET A 415 -35.94 12.68 21.50
N GLU A 416 -35.70 12.74 22.82
CA GLU A 416 -34.75 11.89 23.52
C GLU A 416 -35.43 10.65 24.11
N THR A 417 -34.87 9.47 23.79
CA THR A 417 -35.35 8.17 24.27
C THR A 417 -34.37 7.47 25.20
N PHE A 418 -33.11 7.92 25.24
CA PHE A 418 -32.05 7.32 26.06
C PHE A 418 -31.97 7.96 27.45
N ALA A 419 -31.66 7.16 28.47
CA ALA A 419 -31.33 7.65 29.80
C ALA A 419 -29.83 8.00 29.90
N ASN A 420 -29.51 9.13 30.53
CA ASN A 420 -28.13 9.55 30.78
C ASN A 420 -27.96 10.08 32.20
N ASP A 421 -27.47 9.23 33.10
CA ASP A 421 -27.25 9.53 34.52
C ASP A 421 -26.15 10.58 34.75
N LEU A 422 -25.30 10.85 33.75
CA LEU A 422 -24.26 11.88 33.81
C LEU A 422 -24.78 13.31 33.56
N GLY A 423 -25.96 13.46 32.94
CA GLY A 423 -26.51 14.77 32.56
C GLY A 423 -25.73 15.54 31.48
N VAL A 424 -24.68 14.94 30.92
CA VAL A 424 -23.88 15.46 29.80
C VAL A 424 -23.42 14.32 28.89
N VAL A 425 -23.13 14.61 27.62
CA VAL A 425 -22.34 13.73 26.75
C VAL A 425 -20.87 14.16 26.89
N PRO A 426 -19.97 13.28 27.40
CA PRO A 426 -18.59 13.67 27.67
C PRO A 426 -17.84 14.13 26.42
N PHE A 427 -17.12 15.25 26.51
CA PHE A 427 -16.29 15.76 25.42
C PHE A 427 -15.04 16.46 25.94
N THR A 428 -13.87 16.04 25.45
CA THR A 428 -12.59 16.68 25.75
C THR A 428 -12.02 17.35 24.50
N ARG A 429 -11.65 18.63 24.61
CA ARG A 429 -10.96 19.41 23.57
C ARG A 429 -9.59 18.81 23.25
N SER A 430 -9.15 18.86 22.00
CA SER A 430 -7.80 18.41 21.59
C SER A 430 -6.73 19.36 22.12
N VAL A 431 -5.53 18.87 22.46
CA VAL A 431 -4.43 19.73 22.94
C VAL A 431 -4.02 20.74 21.86
N PRO A 432 -3.80 22.03 22.21
CA PRO A 432 -3.32 23.02 21.25
C PRO A 432 -1.85 22.74 20.89
N ALA A 433 -1.50 22.92 19.62
CA ALA A 433 -0.10 22.90 19.18
C ALA A 433 0.73 23.93 19.97
N PRO A 434 1.99 23.61 20.35
CA PRO A 434 2.85 24.52 21.12
C PRO A 434 2.93 25.93 20.52
N GLY A 435 2.74 26.95 21.36
CA GLY A 435 2.76 28.35 20.93
C GLY A 435 1.51 28.84 20.19
N THR A 436 0.43 28.05 20.12
CA THR A 436 -0.83 28.44 19.47
C THR A 436 -1.99 28.66 20.45
N GLY A 437 -3.00 29.45 20.05
CA GLY A 437 -4.27 29.57 20.76
C GLY A 437 -4.35 30.62 21.86
N VAL A 438 -3.28 31.39 22.12
CA VAL A 438 -3.26 32.45 23.14
C VAL A 438 -3.20 33.85 22.52
N ALA A 439 -2.26 34.08 21.60
CA ALA A 439 -2.08 35.35 20.89
C ALA A 439 -2.46 35.26 19.39
N ASN A 440 -2.66 34.03 18.91
CA ASN A 440 -2.90 33.62 17.53
C ASN A 440 -3.99 32.50 17.54
N PRO A 441 -4.55 32.13 16.38
CA PRO A 441 -5.48 31.01 16.30
C PRO A 441 -4.85 29.68 16.72
N ARG A 442 -5.60 28.89 17.49
CA ARG A 442 -5.24 27.55 17.96
C ARG A 442 -5.14 26.58 16.80
N GLN A 443 -4.02 25.87 16.74
CA GLN A 443 -3.80 24.74 15.86
C GLN A 443 -3.84 23.44 16.66
N GLN A 444 -4.03 22.32 15.98
CA GLN A 444 -4.01 20.99 16.56
C GLN A 444 -2.93 20.18 15.84
N LEU A 445 -2.26 19.29 16.58
CA LEU A 445 -1.23 18.41 16.01
C LEU A 445 -1.86 17.15 15.42
N ASN A 446 -1.33 16.74 14.27
CA ASN A 446 -1.35 15.35 13.84
C ASN A 446 -0.19 14.64 14.56
N THR A 447 -0.49 13.66 15.40
CA THR A 447 0.52 12.91 16.17
C THR A 447 1.08 11.72 15.40
N ILE A 448 0.53 11.41 14.22
CA ILE A 448 1.03 10.43 13.26
C ILE A 448 1.43 11.10 11.95
N SER A 449 2.10 10.38 11.05
CA SER A 449 2.47 10.89 9.73
C SER A 449 1.23 11.19 8.87
N SER A 450 1.41 11.92 7.76
CA SER A 450 0.34 12.24 6.80
C SER A 450 0.38 11.39 5.53
N PHE A 451 1.17 10.32 5.53
CA PHE A 451 1.43 9.47 4.36
C PHE A 451 0.66 8.16 4.50
N ILE A 452 0.39 7.48 3.39
CA ILE A 452 -0.07 6.08 3.41
C ILE A 452 1.19 5.22 3.51
N ASP A 453 1.79 5.17 4.70
CA ASP A 453 3.11 4.59 5.00
C ASP A 453 3.01 3.34 5.91
N ALA A 454 1.82 2.74 5.97
CA ALA A 454 1.46 1.61 6.82
C ALA A 454 1.73 1.84 8.32
N TRP A 455 1.61 3.09 8.81
CA TRP A 455 1.67 3.43 10.23
C TRP A 455 0.88 2.48 11.13
N ALA A 456 -0.33 2.08 10.74
CA ALA A 456 -1.16 1.16 11.52
C ALA A 456 -0.48 -0.21 11.82
N VAL A 457 0.49 -0.62 10.99
CA VAL A 457 1.26 -1.86 11.14
C VAL A 457 2.56 -1.61 11.92
N TYR A 458 3.30 -0.55 11.59
CA TYR A 458 4.68 -0.35 12.06
C TYR A 458 4.83 0.67 13.19
N GLY A 459 3.98 1.70 13.22
CA GLY A 459 4.04 2.83 14.15
C GLY A 459 5.24 3.76 13.92
N GLY A 460 5.17 4.95 14.51
CA GLY A 460 6.15 6.02 14.27
C GLY A 460 7.35 6.13 15.21
N SER A 461 7.71 5.09 15.95
CA SER A 461 8.83 5.16 16.89
C SER A 461 9.60 3.86 17.01
N ASP A 462 10.93 3.98 17.13
CA ASP A 462 11.84 2.85 17.25
C ASP A 462 11.47 1.94 18.42
N ALA A 463 11.12 2.50 19.58
CA ALA A 463 10.70 1.72 20.76
C ALA A 463 9.38 0.95 20.55
N ARG A 464 8.43 1.46 19.75
CA ARG A 464 7.22 0.71 19.39
C ARG A 464 7.54 -0.40 18.39
N LEU A 465 8.33 -0.09 17.36
CA LEU A 465 8.70 -1.04 16.33
C LEU A 465 9.59 -2.17 16.87
N ASP A 466 10.52 -1.85 17.76
CA ASP A 466 11.34 -2.82 18.51
C ASP A 466 10.43 -3.79 19.26
N TRP A 467 9.46 -3.28 20.02
CA TRP A 467 8.49 -4.13 20.73
C TRP A 467 7.65 -5.02 19.79
N LEU A 468 7.27 -4.50 18.62
CA LEU A 468 6.50 -5.23 17.60
C LEU A 468 7.33 -6.27 16.81
N ARG A 469 8.66 -6.16 16.78
CA ARG A 469 9.57 -7.11 16.11
C ARG A 469 10.07 -8.18 17.07
N ASP A 470 10.43 -9.35 16.55
CA ASP A 470 11.03 -10.38 17.39
C ASP A 470 12.53 -10.10 17.62
N GLY A 471 12.97 -9.93 18.86
CA GLY A 471 14.35 -9.56 19.19
C GLY A 471 14.57 -9.04 20.62
N SER A 472 15.54 -8.14 20.82
CA SER A 472 16.15 -7.84 22.14
C SER A 472 15.30 -6.99 23.06
N GLN A 473 14.41 -6.14 22.53
CA GLN A 473 13.58 -5.20 23.30
C GLN A 473 14.40 -4.10 24.01
N ASP A 474 15.49 -3.64 23.38
CA ASP A 474 16.42 -2.63 23.94
C ASP A 474 16.20 -1.20 23.41
N GLY A 475 15.21 -0.99 22.56
CA GLY A 475 14.89 0.27 21.90
C GLY A 475 15.50 0.46 20.51
N ASP A 476 16.37 -0.45 20.04
CA ASP A 476 16.95 -0.44 18.70
C ASP A 476 16.33 -1.55 17.81
N PRO A 477 15.32 -1.24 16.99
CA PRO A 477 14.71 -2.25 16.11
C PRO A 477 15.67 -2.77 15.02
N THR A 478 16.82 -2.12 14.78
CA THR A 478 17.70 -2.50 13.65
C THR A 478 18.46 -3.80 13.89
N ASN A 479 18.59 -4.21 15.16
CA ASN A 479 19.24 -5.46 15.55
C ASN A 479 18.28 -6.68 15.65
N ASN A 480 16.97 -6.44 15.55
CA ASN A 480 15.93 -7.48 15.66
C ASN A 480 15.78 -8.35 14.40
N SER A 481 15.03 -9.46 14.53
CA SER A 481 14.54 -10.26 13.41
C SER A 481 13.83 -9.39 12.37
N ALA A 482 13.83 -9.86 11.12
CA ALA A 482 13.05 -9.25 10.05
C ALA A 482 11.53 -9.36 10.29
N THR A 483 11.08 -10.34 11.08
CA THR A 483 9.66 -10.63 11.31
C THR A 483 9.03 -9.83 12.44
N LEU A 484 7.76 -9.48 12.27
CA LEU A 484 6.88 -9.02 13.34
C LEU A 484 6.53 -10.18 14.28
N PHE A 485 6.43 -9.90 15.58
CA PHE A 485 6.11 -10.86 16.63
C PHE A 485 4.60 -11.16 16.65
N LEU A 486 4.19 -12.26 16.02
CA LEU A 486 2.79 -12.68 15.90
C LEU A 486 2.54 -14.03 16.60
N PRO A 487 2.34 -14.06 17.93
CA PRO A 487 2.03 -15.29 18.65
C PRO A 487 0.74 -15.92 18.12
N GLY A 488 0.80 -17.19 17.72
CA GLY A 488 -0.33 -17.89 17.07
C GLY A 488 -0.74 -17.32 15.70
N GLY A 489 0.07 -16.44 15.10
CA GLY A 489 -0.27 -15.75 13.85
C GLY A 489 -1.27 -14.60 14.03
N TYR A 490 -1.45 -14.08 15.25
CA TYR A 490 -2.28 -12.90 15.54
C TYR A 490 -1.43 -11.77 16.11
N LEU A 491 -1.97 -10.54 16.09
CA LEU A 491 -1.34 -9.41 16.77
C LEU A 491 -1.15 -9.72 18.27
N PRO A 492 0.02 -9.41 18.85
CA PRO A 492 0.35 -9.78 20.22
C PRO A 492 -0.51 -9.02 21.23
N ARG A 493 -0.99 -9.73 22.27
CA ARG A 493 -1.59 -9.12 23.46
C ARG A 493 -0.52 -8.33 24.24
N ARG A 494 -0.89 -7.29 24.98
CA ARG A 494 0.05 -6.55 25.85
C ARG A 494 0.77 -7.45 26.87
N ASP A 495 0.14 -8.53 27.31
CA ASP A 495 0.74 -9.53 28.21
C ASP A 495 1.58 -10.63 27.51
N SER A 496 1.66 -10.67 26.17
CA SER A 496 2.35 -11.72 25.41
C SER A 496 3.85 -11.85 25.69
N ARG A 497 4.48 -10.79 26.23
CA ARG A 497 5.88 -10.78 26.68
C ARG A 497 6.04 -10.82 28.20
N GLY A 498 5.00 -11.23 28.94
CA GLY A 498 5.01 -11.42 30.39
C GLY A 498 4.97 -10.15 31.26
N ASN A 499 5.23 -8.96 30.69
CA ASN A 499 5.13 -7.68 31.39
C ASN A 499 4.21 -6.69 30.66
N PRO A 500 2.90 -6.64 31.00
CA PRO A 500 1.94 -5.75 30.34
C PRO A 500 2.23 -4.26 30.56
N ALA A 501 2.99 -3.89 31.61
CA ALA A 501 3.34 -2.50 31.88
C ALA A 501 4.46 -1.97 30.97
N ALA A 502 5.27 -2.86 30.39
CA ALA A 502 6.29 -2.52 29.40
C ALA A 502 5.76 -2.53 27.95
N ALA A 503 4.55 -3.06 27.72
CA ALA A 503 3.95 -3.08 26.39
C ALA A 503 3.45 -1.68 25.97
N PRO A 504 3.55 -1.31 24.68
CA PRO A 504 3.07 -0.04 24.16
C PRO A 504 1.64 0.31 24.60
N VAL A 505 1.40 1.60 24.78
CA VAL A 505 0.08 2.14 25.12
C VAL A 505 -0.87 1.91 23.93
N MET A 506 -2.03 1.36 24.24
CA MET A 506 -3.14 1.18 23.30
C MET A 506 -4.36 1.86 23.88
N SER A 507 -5.23 2.41 23.03
CA SER A 507 -6.53 2.93 23.44
C SER A 507 -7.36 1.77 23.99
N VAL A 508 -8.02 2.00 25.12
CA VAL A 508 -8.90 1.03 25.79
C VAL A 508 -10.19 1.74 26.20
N ASP A 509 -11.30 1.18 25.74
CA ASP A 509 -12.66 1.59 26.11
C ASP A 509 -13.52 0.33 26.25
N GLY A 510 -14.81 0.48 26.58
CA GLY A 510 -15.76 -0.62 26.70
C GLY A 510 -15.24 -1.81 27.50
N ARG A 511 -15.27 -3.00 26.89
CA ARG A 511 -14.88 -4.28 27.53
C ARG A 511 -13.41 -4.33 27.97
N LEU A 512 -12.52 -3.57 27.33
CA LEU A 512 -11.10 -3.53 27.67
C LEU A 512 -10.77 -2.65 28.87
N ILE A 513 -11.68 -1.77 29.34
CA ILE A 513 -11.45 -0.96 30.57
C ILE A 513 -11.17 -1.86 31.78
N GLY A 514 -11.91 -2.98 31.90
CA GLY A 514 -11.71 -3.94 32.99
C GLY A 514 -10.52 -4.87 32.80
N THR A 515 -10.01 -5.02 31.57
CA THR A 515 -8.94 -5.97 31.23
C THR A 515 -7.89 -5.39 30.25
N PRO A 516 -7.25 -4.24 30.56
CA PRO A 516 -6.41 -3.50 29.61
C PRO A 516 -5.07 -4.20 29.27
N HIS A 517 -4.79 -5.37 29.85
CA HIS A 517 -3.70 -6.26 29.45
C HIS A 517 -4.07 -7.16 28.25
N ARG A 518 -5.37 -7.35 27.97
CA ARG A 518 -5.89 -8.14 26.83
C ARG A 518 -5.97 -7.37 25.51
N ALA A 519 -5.66 -6.07 25.50
CA ALA A 519 -5.57 -5.32 24.26
C ALA A 519 -4.50 -5.95 23.34
N VAL A 520 -4.78 -6.09 22.04
CA VAL A 520 -3.73 -6.32 21.04
C VAL A 520 -2.86 -5.07 20.92
N VAL A 521 -1.61 -5.25 20.49
CA VAL A 521 -0.65 -4.19 20.20
C VAL A 521 -0.33 -4.19 18.71
N ALA A 522 -0.31 -3.01 18.12
CA ALA A 522 -0.03 -2.77 16.71
C ALA A 522 0.67 -1.42 16.52
N GLY A 523 0.85 -0.99 15.27
CA GLY A 523 1.47 0.29 14.94
C GLY A 523 0.67 1.50 15.42
N ASP A 524 -0.64 1.54 15.17
CA ASP A 524 -1.55 2.58 15.69
C ASP A 524 -2.16 2.21 17.05
N VAL A 525 -2.46 3.19 17.90
CA VAL A 525 -2.99 2.98 19.25
C VAL A 525 -4.44 2.51 19.29
N ARG A 526 -5.24 2.77 18.24
CA ARG A 526 -6.68 2.50 18.16
C ARG A 526 -7.01 1.11 17.61
N ALA A 527 -6.02 0.24 17.39
CA ALA A 527 -6.17 -1.11 16.82
C ALA A 527 -7.32 -1.95 17.38
N ASN A 528 -7.65 -1.76 18.66
CA ASN A 528 -8.65 -2.52 19.39
C ASN A 528 -10.08 -1.98 19.24
N GLU A 529 -10.29 -0.84 18.57
CA GLU A 529 -11.57 -0.13 18.59
C GLU A 529 -12.74 -1.00 18.11
N ASN A 530 -12.57 -1.76 17.02
CA ASN A 530 -13.46 -2.84 16.61
C ASN A 530 -12.71 -4.06 16.04
N ILE A 531 -13.42 -5.17 15.80
CA ILE A 531 -12.85 -6.44 15.35
C ILE A 531 -12.39 -6.43 13.90
N ALA A 532 -13.06 -5.70 13.00
CA ALA A 532 -12.68 -5.59 11.60
C ALA A 532 -11.35 -4.84 11.47
N LEU A 533 -11.16 -3.73 12.19
CA LEU A 533 -9.89 -3.02 12.27
C LEU A 533 -8.76 -3.90 12.85
N THR A 534 -9.02 -4.65 13.92
CA THR A 534 -8.04 -5.62 14.47
C THR A 534 -7.69 -6.70 13.43
N ALA A 535 -8.66 -7.19 12.66
CA ALA A 535 -8.45 -8.17 11.60
C ALA A 535 -7.62 -7.59 10.44
N THR A 536 -7.95 -6.40 9.94
CA THR A 536 -7.20 -5.70 8.87
C THR A 536 -5.75 -5.42 9.27
N GLN A 537 -5.49 -5.01 10.52
CA GLN A 537 -4.12 -4.85 11.00
C GLN A 537 -3.38 -6.19 11.15
N THR A 538 -4.09 -7.26 11.55
CA THR A 538 -3.52 -8.62 11.59
C THR A 538 -3.18 -9.14 10.19
N LEU A 539 -4.01 -8.84 9.17
CA LEU A 539 -3.77 -9.18 7.77
C LEU A 539 -2.44 -8.62 7.28
N PHE A 540 -2.20 -7.31 7.41
CA PHE A 540 -0.95 -6.71 6.94
C PHE A 540 0.28 -7.10 7.76
N ALA A 541 0.11 -7.41 9.05
CA ALA A 541 1.20 -7.97 9.84
C ALA A 541 1.57 -9.41 9.40
N ARG A 542 0.59 -10.23 8.99
CA ARG A 542 0.84 -11.52 8.35
C ARG A 542 1.51 -11.36 6.99
N GLU A 543 1.03 -10.43 6.16
CA GLU A 543 1.58 -10.16 4.83
C GLU A 543 3.05 -9.75 4.92
N HIS A 544 3.41 -8.87 5.86
CA HIS A 544 4.81 -8.55 6.16
C HIS A 544 5.65 -9.82 6.43
N ASN A 545 5.19 -10.70 7.33
CA ASN A 545 5.90 -11.93 7.65
C ASN A 545 5.94 -12.92 6.45
N ARG A 546 4.90 -12.94 5.62
CA ARG A 546 4.86 -13.70 4.36
C ARG A 546 5.93 -13.20 3.40
N ILE A 547 6.01 -11.89 3.15
CA ILE A 547 7.03 -11.27 2.29
C ILE A 547 8.44 -11.55 2.82
N VAL A 548 8.67 -11.37 4.13
CA VAL A 548 9.96 -11.71 4.77
C VAL A 548 10.35 -13.17 4.51
N SER A 549 9.40 -14.11 4.51
CA SER A 549 9.66 -15.52 4.23
C SER A 549 10.07 -15.81 2.78
N LEU A 550 9.67 -14.97 1.82
CA LEU A 550 10.02 -15.07 0.40
C LEU A 550 11.41 -14.47 0.09
N LEU A 551 11.91 -13.57 0.94
CA LEU A 551 13.22 -12.92 0.75
C LEU A 551 14.40 -13.85 1.15
N PRO A 552 15.54 -13.78 0.43
CA PRO A 552 16.68 -14.67 0.68
C PRO A 552 17.22 -14.59 2.12
N ALA A 553 17.37 -15.74 2.79
CA ALA A 553 17.94 -15.82 4.13
C ALA A 553 19.42 -15.38 4.25
N THR A 554 20.10 -15.14 3.11
CA THR A 554 21.46 -14.55 3.06
C THR A 554 21.47 -13.03 3.13
N MET A 555 20.30 -12.38 3.05
CA MET A 555 20.13 -10.94 3.22
C MET A 555 20.09 -10.58 4.71
N SER A 556 20.48 -9.37 5.10
CA SER A 556 20.41 -8.95 6.50
C SER A 556 18.96 -8.89 7.00
N GLN A 557 18.75 -9.04 8.31
CA GLN A 557 17.40 -8.95 8.88
C GLN A 557 16.78 -7.57 8.65
N GLN A 558 17.59 -6.50 8.73
CA GLN A 558 17.11 -5.14 8.53
C GLN A 558 16.74 -4.86 7.06
N ASP A 559 17.51 -5.35 6.08
CA ASP A 559 17.13 -5.20 4.66
C ASP A 559 15.84 -5.97 4.37
N ARG A 560 15.69 -7.20 4.90
CA ARG A 560 14.48 -8.01 4.75
C ARG A 560 13.25 -7.32 5.35
N PHE A 561 13.41 -6.73 6.54
CA PHE A 561 12.36 -5.93 7.19
C PHE A 561 11.97 -4.72 6.34
N GLN A 562 12.93 -3.91 5.88
CA GLN A 562 12.62 -2.68 5.15
C GLN A 562 12.03 -2.95 3.75
N ILE A 563 12.45 -4.02 3.07
CA ILE A 563 11.82 -4.47 1.83
C ILE A 563 10.37 -4.90 2.09
N ALA A 564 10.14 -5.74 3.10
CA ALA A 564 8.78 -6.17 3.44
C ALA A 564 7.87 -5.02 3.86
N ARG A 565 8.41 -4.05 4.62
CA ARG A 565 7.70 -2.81 4.95
C ARG A 565 7.31 -2.03 3.71
N ALA A 566 8.26 -1.76 2.80
CA ALA A 566 7.99 -0.97 1.60
C ALA A 566 7.04 -1.66 0.60
N VAL A 567 7.01 -3.00 0.55
CA VAL A 567 6.00 -3.75 -0.23
C VAL A 567 4.61 -3.58 0.39
N VAL A 568 4.46 -3.76 1.71
CA VAL A 568 3.17 -3.55 2.41
C VAL A 568 2.65 -2.12 2.29
N ILE A 569 3.56 -1.13 2.31
CA ILE A 569 3.23 0.27 2.03
C ILE A 569 2.64 0.40 0.61
N ALA A 570 3.34 -0.12 -0.39
CA ALA A 570 2.90 -0.07 -1.77
C ALA A 570 1.59 -0.83 -2.02
N GLU A 571 1.34 -1.94 -1.34
CA GLU A 571 0.06 -2.68 -1.39
C GLU A 571 -1.10 -1.84 -0.84
N GLN A 572 -0.93 -1.20 0.32
CA GLN A 572 -1.97 -0.32 0.89
C GLN A 572 -2.24 0.89 0.01
N GLN A 573 -1.19 1.49 -0.57
CA GLN A 573 -1.34 2.55 -1.55
C GLN A 573 -2.06 2.05 -2.81
N HIS A 574 -1.66 0.90 -3.36
CA HIS A 574 -2.28 0.31 -4.53
C HIS A 574 -3.79 0.13 -4.33
N ILE A 575 -4.19 -0.65 -3.32
CA ILE A 575 -5.59 -0.93 -2.97
C ILE A 575 -6.39 0.38 -2.78
N THR A 576 -5.80 1.38 -2.12
CA THR A 576 -6.42 2.69 -1.92
C THR A 576 -6.77 3.38 -3.24
N TYR A 577 -5.81 3.48 -4.17
CA TYR A 577 -5.99 4.23 -5.41
C TYR A 577 -6.63 3.43 -6.55
N THR A 578 -6.62 2.09 -6.51
CA THR A 578 -7.17 1.23 -7.59
C THR A 578 -8.48 0.54 -7.25
N GLU A 579 -8.78 0.29 -5.97
CA GLU A 579 -10.03 -0.38 -5.55
C GLU A 579 -10.93 0.52 -4.70
N PHE A 580 -10.43 1.02 -3.57
CA PHE A 580 -11.23 1.76 -2.58
C PHE A 580 -11.77 3.10 -3.11
N LEU A 581 -10.90 4.02 -3.54
CA LEU A 581 -11.36 5.33 -4.02
C LEU A 581 -12.35 5.21 -5.22
N PRO A 582 -12.11 4.35 -6.23
CA PRO A 582 -13.11 4.06 -7.26
C PRO A 582 -14.42 3.46 -6.75
N ALA A 583 -14.39 2.59 -5.73
CA ALA A 583 -15.59 2.02 -5.11
C ALA A 583 -16.50 3.15 -4.55
N MET A 584 -15.92 4.05 -3.75
CA MET A 584 -16.57 5.26 -3.21
C MET A 584 -17.01 6.26 -4.30
N GLY A 585 -16.54 6.10 -5.53
CA GLY A 585 -16.79 7.00 -6.66
C GLY A 585 -15.82 8.19 -6.76
N VAL A 586 -14.76 8.21 -5.94
CA VAL A 586 -13.72 9.24 -5.97
C VAL A 586 -12.79 9.00 -7.16
N THR A 587 -12.94 9.84 -8.19
CA THR A 587 -12.03 9.86 -9.35
C THR A 587 -11.00 10.97 -9.19
N LEU A 588 -9.71 10.65 -9.40
CA LEU A 588 -8.59 11.61 -9.38
C LEU A 588 -8.02 11.82 -10.79
N PRO A 589 -7.35 12.95 -11.08
CA PRO A 589 -6.54 13.10 -12.29
C PRO A 589 -5.46 12.02 -12.38
N PRO A 590 -5.07 11.53 -13.57
CA PRO A 590 -3.99 10.55 -13.72
C PRO A 590 -2.68 11.04 -13.09
N TYR A 591 -1.97 10.15 -12.39
CA TYR A 591 -0.69 10.46 -11.75
C TYR A 591 0.35 10.96 -12.78
N GLN A 592 1.11 12.00 -12.44
CA GLN A 592 2.11 12.63 -13.31
C GLN A 592 3.56 12.47 -12.79
N GLY A 593 3.76 11.73 -11.70
CA GLY A 593 5.01 11.69 -10.94
C GLY A 593 4.95 12.53 -9.65
N TYR A 594 5.98 12.41 -8.83
CA TYR A 594 6.14 13.17 -7.58
C TYR A 594 6.37 14.67 -7.85
N ASP A 595 5.65 15.52 -7.12
CA ASP A 595 5.71 16.98 -7.14
C ASP A 595 6.19 17.50 -5.78
N GLU A 596 7.46 17.90 -5.71
CA GLU A 596 8.08 18.44 -4.48
C GLU A 596 7.46 19.77 -3.99
N THR A 597 6.62 20.43 -4.80
CA THR A 597 5.91 21.65 -4.41
C THR A 597 4.54 21.38 -3.79
N ARG A 598 4.08 20.12 -3.82
CA ARG A 598 2.83 19.67 -3.23
C ARG A 598 3.00 19.47 -1.72
N ASP A 599 2.06 19.99 -0.93
CA ASP A 599 1.99 19.71 0.50
C ASP A 599 1.10 18.47 0.74
N PRO A 600 1.65 17.31 1.13
CA PRO A 600 0.88 16.09 1.41
C PRO A 600 0.20 16.13 2.79
N SER A 601 0.56 17.09 3.67
CA SER A 601 0.14 17.12 5.07
C SER A 601 -1.39 17.08 5.20
N VAL A 602 -1.90 16.23 6.09
CA VAL A 602 -3.35 16.10 6.29
C VAL A 602 -3.93 17.43 6.75
N SER A 603 -4.98 17.86 6.04
CA SER A 603 -5.69 19.10 6.34
C SER A 603 -6.66 18.93 7.50
N GLN A 604 -6.81 19.99 8.28
CA GLN A 604 -7.70 20.00 9.43
C GLN A 604 -9.15 19.75 9.00
N GLU A 605 -9.54 20.30 7.86
CA GLU A 605 -10.83 20.12 7.21
C GLU A 605 -11.10 18.65 6.83
N PHE A 606 -10.09 17.92 6.35
CA PHE A 606 -10.20 16.49 6.06
C PHE A 606 -10.37 15.67 7.35
N ALA A 607 -9.45 15.78 8.31
CA ALA A 607 -9.45 14.95 9.52
C ALA A 607 -10.61 15.23 10.49
N ALA A 608 -11.13 16.46 10.53
CA ALA A 608 -12.18 16.85 11.49
C ALA A 608 -13.60 16.96 10.88
N VAL A 609 -13.75 16.88 9.55
CA VAL A 609 -15.05 16.84 8.85
C VAL A 609 -15.04 15.85 7.69
N GLY A 610 -14.21 16.07 6.66
CA GLY A 610 -14.35 15.38 5.37
C GLY A 610 -14.27 13.86 5.42
N TYR A 611 -13.37 13.32 6.24
CA TYR A 611 -13.12 11.88 6.32
C TYR A 611 -14.00 11.14 7.34
N ARG A 612 -14.96 11.84 7.96
CA ARG A 612 -15.84 11.30 9.02
C ARG A 612 -17.10 10.68 8.45
N ALA A 613 -16.93 9.62 7.67
CA ALA A 613 -18.04 8.87 7.07
C ALA A 613 -18.69 7.91 8.09
N HIS A 614 -18.93 8.37 9.33
CA HIS A 614 -19.40 7.54 10.44
C HIS A 614 -20.83 7.02 10.25
N SER A 615 -21.63 7.61 9.35
CA SER A 615 -22.94 7.09 8.95
C SER A 615 -22.86 5.80 8.12
N GLN A 616 -21.69 5.45 7.55
CA GLN A 616 -21.52 4.25 6.73
C GLN A 616 -21.35 2.95 7.54
N ILE A 617 -21.16 3.04 8.85
CA ILE A 617 -20.84 1.89 9.70
C ILE A 617 -22.13 1.10 9.96
N HIS A 618 -22.14 -0.17 9.54
CA HIS A 618 -23.27 -1.09 9.72
C HIS A 618 -23.50 -1.42 11.20
N GLY A 619 -24.76 -1.67 11.60
CA GLY A 619 -25.15 -2.01 12.97
C GLY A 619 -24.60 -3.36 13.47
N GLU A 620 -24.17 -4.23 12.56
CA GLU A 620 -23.57 -5.53 12.84
C GLU A 620 -22.59 -5.98 11.74
N MET A 621 -21.87 -7.08 11.97
CA MET A 621 -21.06 -7.75 10.95
C MET A 621 -21.45 -9.22 10.86
N GLU A 622 -21.91 -9.65 9.70
CA GLU A 622 -22.23 -11.05 9.41
C GLU A 622 -21.03 -11.83 8.85
N PHE A 623 -20.89 -13.08 9.27
CA PHE A 623 -19.86 -14.01 8.81
C PHE A 623 -20.50 -15.37 8.51
N GLU A 624 -20.28 -15.90 7.30
CA GLU A 624 -20.65 -17.27 6.91
C GLU A 624 -19.42 -18.18 6.92
N ALA A 625 -19.58 -19.44 7.36
CA ALA A 625 -18.56 -20.49 7.27
C ALA A 625 -19.17 -21.90 7.42
N ASP A 626 -18.40 -22.95 7.12
CA ASP A 626 -18.80 -24.34 7.41
C ASP A 626 -19.06 -24.53 8.92
N ALA A 627 -20.15 -25.20 9.28
CA ALA A 627 -20.55 -25.43 10.67
C ALA A 627 -19.56 -26.30 11.46
N ASP A 628 -18.82 -27.19 10.79
CA ASP A 628 -17.81 -28.05 11.42
C ASP A 628 -16.50 -27.34 11.76
N ARG A 629 -16.30 -26.11 11.24
CA ARG A 629 -15.18 -25.20 11.56
C ARG A 629 -15.13 -24.84 13.04
N TYR A 630 -16.29 -24.83 13.71
CA TYR A 630 -16.42 -24.39 15.11
C TYR A 630 -16.92 -25.51 16.00
N SER A 631 -16.27 -25.65 17.17
CA SER A 631 -16.80 -26.56 18.20
C SER A 631 -18.11 -26.00 18.78
N PRO A 632 -19.05 -26.84 19.25
CA PRO A 632 -20.24 -26.37 19.95
C PRO A 632 -19.93 -25.49 21.17
N ALA A 633 -18.77 -25.70 21.81
CA ALA A 633 -18.30 -24.84 22.90
C ALA A 633 -17.82 -23.46 22.41
N THR A 634 -17.32 -23.35 21.18
CA THR A 634 -16.96 -22.08 20.54
C THR A 634 -18.22 -21.28 20.23
N LEU A 635 -19.22 -21.92 19.60
CA LEU A 635 -20.50 -21.28 19.27
C LEU A 635 -21.22 -20.79 20.54
N ALA A 636 -21.32 -21.63 21.57
CA ALA A 636 -21.89 -21.22 22.86
C ALA A 636 -21.12 -20.10 23.57
N ALA A 637 -19.80 -19.98 23.33
CA ALA A 637 -18.99 -18.88 23.86
C ALA A 637 -19.19 -17.56 23.09
N LEU A 638 -19.52 -17.62 21.79
CA LEU A 638 -19.96 -16.47 21.00
C LEU A 638 -21.35 -16.01 21.46
N GLU A 639 -22.32 -16.91 21.55
CA GLU A 639 -23.68 -16.62 22.07
C GLU A 639 -23.63 -15.97 23.46
N ALA A 640 -22.76 -16.44 24.36
CA ALA A 640 -22.57 -15.89 25.70
C ALA A 640 -22.03 -14.45 25.73
N GLN A 641 -21.48 -13.94 24.61
CA GLN A 641 -21.05 -12.55 24.44
C GLN A 641 -22.12 -11.67 23.76
N GLY A 642 -23.26 -12.24 23.37
CA GLY A 642 -24.32 -11.56 22.63
C GLY A 642 -24.10 -11.54 21.11
N VAL A 643 -23.24 -12.43 20.59
CA VAL A 643 -23.14 -12.71 19.15
C VAL A 643 -24.30 -13.61 18.76
N GLU A 644 -25.00 -13.32 17.66
CA GLU A 644 -26.05 -14.19 17.14
C GLU A 644 -25.43 -15.32 16.32
N VAL A 645 -25.94 -16.55 16.50
CA VAL A 645 -25.44 -17.75 15.82
C VAL A 645 -26.63 -18.52 15.26
N ALA A 646 -26.63 -18.74 13.94
CA ALA A 646 -27.63 -19.56 13.26
C ALA A 646 -26.93 -20.67 12.45
N VAL A 647 -27.29 -21.93 12.72
CA VAL A 647 -26.78 -23.10 11.99
C VAL A 647 -27.88 -23.60 11.05
N ASP A 648 -27.62 -23.66 9.75
CA ASP A 648 -28.53 -24.22 8.75
C ASP A 648 -27.82 -25.29 7.92
N GLY A 649 -28.14 -26.56 8.20
CA GLY A 649 -27.49 -27.70 7.55
C GLY A 649 -26.01 -27.80 7.89
N ASP A 650 -25.17 -27.64 6.87
CA ASP A 650 -23.71 -27.70 6.97
C ASP A 650 -23.07 -26.29 7.11
N ASP A 651 -23.87 -25.22 7.04
CA ASP A 651 -23.42 -23.82 7.14
C ASP A 651 -23.71 -23.23 8.55
N VAL A 652 -22.87 -22.30 9.00
CA VAL A 652 -23.14 -21.43 10.16
C VAL A 652 -22.97 -19.95 9.81
N GLU A 653 -23.95 -19.17 10.25
CA GLU A 653 -24.05 -17.73 10.15
C GLU A 653 -23.79 -17.14 11.55
N ILE A 654 -22.85 -16.20 11.63
CA ILE A 654 -22.43 -15.54 12.87
C ILE A 654 -22.59 -14.03 12.67
N ALA A 655 -23.60 -13.43 13.29
CA ALA A 655 -23.79 -11.98 13.27
C ALA A 655 -23.27 -11.38 14.58
N VAL A 656 -22.30 -10.46 14.49
CA VAL A 656 -21.75 -9.75 15.64
C VAL A 656 -22.33 -8.34 15.67
N PRO A 657 -23.26 -8.02 16.61
CA PRO A 657 -23.73 -6.66 16.80
C PRO A 657 -22.55 -5.71 17.07
N LEU A 658 -22.60 -4.50 16.52
CA LEU A 658 -21.49 -3.54 16.60
C LEU A 658 -21.09 -3.23 18.06
N ASN A 659 -22.06 -3.22 18.98
CA ASN A 659 -21.77 -3.13 20.41
C ASN A 659 -20.83 -4.25 20.91
N ALA A 660 -21.04 -5.50 20.48
CA ALA A 660 -20.23 -6.66 20.88
C ALA A 660 -18.82 -6.64 20.25
N ALA A 661 -18.69 -6.06 19.05
CA ALA A 661 -17.43 -5.87 18.36
C ALA A 661 -16.52 -4.83 19.03
N PHE A 662 -17.09 -3.77 19.61
CA PHE A 662 -16.31 -2.69 20.20
C PHE A 662 -15.41 -3.15 21.36
N PHE A 663 -14.12 -2.85 21.22
CA PHE A 663 -13.07 -3.22 22.19
C PHE A 663 -13.12 -4.70 22.60
N ASN A 664 -13.43 -5.59 21.66
CA ASN A 664 -13.47 -7.04 21.87
C ASN A 664 -12.57 -7.85 20.91
N PRO A 665 -11.24 -7.65 20.96
CA PRO A 665 -10.29 -8.31 20.07
C PRO A 665 -10.14 -9.83 20.32
N ASP A 666 -10.91 -10.43 21.24
CA ASP A 666 -10.97 -11.89 21.41
C ASP A 666 -11.86 -12.56 20.35
N LEU A 667 -12.89 -11.88 19.85
CA LEU A 667 -13.76 -12.39 18.78
C LEU A 667 -12.97 -12.72 17.50
N VAL A 668 -11.97 -11.92 17.12
CA VAL A 668 -11.09 -12.19 15.96
C VAL A 668 -10.38 -13.55 16.06
N ASN A 669 -10.10 -14.02 17.29
CA ASN A 669 -9.47 -15.34 17.51
C ASN A 669 -10.52 -16.47 17.54
N GLN A 670 -11.75 -16.17 17.98
CA GLN A 670 -12.84 -17.14 18.11
C GLN A 670 -13.52 -17.43 16.77
N ILE A 671 -13.83 -16.38 16.01
CA ILE A 671 -14.36 -16.41 14.64
C ILE A 671 -13.25 -16.74 13.62
N GLN A 672 -11.99 -16.45 13.98
CA GLN A 672 -10.78 -16.64 13.18
C GLN A 672 -10.63 -15.62 12.03
N LEU A 673 -9.38 -15.35 11.66
CA LEU A 673 -9.05 -14.22 10.75
C LEU A 673 -9.71 -14.32 9.36
N GLY A 674 -9.77 -15.52 8.78
CA GLY A 674 -10.33 -15.75 7.44
C GLY A 674 -11.79 -15.33 7.32
N PRO A 675 -12.72 -15.96 8.07
CA PRO A 675 -14.13 -15.60 8.06
C PRO A 675 -14.39 -14.13 8.38
N VAL A 676 -13.64 -13.52 9.33
CA VAL A 676 -13.78 -12.09 9.63
C VAL A 676 -13.45 -11.22 8.41
N LEU A 677 -12.34 -11.47 7.71
CA LEU A 677 -11.95 -10.70 6.52
C LEU A 677 -12.87 -10.93 5.32
N GLN A 678 -13.49 -12.11 5.22
CA GLN A 678 -14.46 -12.45 4.19
C GLN A 678 -15.81 -11.73 4.43
N GLY A 679 -16.36 -11.80 5.65
CA GLY A 679 -17.67 -11.23 5.97
C GLY A 679 -17.76 -9.70 5.89
N ILE A 680 -16.64 -8.98 6.10
CA ILE A 680 -16.57 -7.53 5.82
C ILE A 680 -16.90 -7.20 4.34
N GLY A 681 -16.73 -8.16 3.42
CA GLY A 681 -17.13 -8.05 2.01
C GLY A 681 -18.48 -8.72 1.67
N GLY A 682 -19.17 -9.31 2.65
CA GLY A 682 -20.44 -10.02 2.44
C GLY A 682 -21.64 -9.09 2.30
N GLU A 683 -21.65 -8.00 3.07
CA GLU A 683 -22.79 -7.07 3.16
C GLU A 683 -22.44 -5.65 2.68
N SER A 684 -23.47 -4.88 2.35
CA SER A 684 -23.36 -3.45 2.03
C SER A 684 -23.01 -2.63 3.28
N GLU A 685 -22.20 -1.59 3.12
CA GLU A 685 -22.13 -0.53 4.12
C GLU A 685 -23.42 0.30 4.15
N TYR A 686 -23.65 1.02 5.25
CA TYR A 686 -24.72 2.00 5.31
C TYR A 686 -24.41 3.21 4.41
N ARG A 687 -25.47 3.95 4.09
CA ARG A 687 -25.44 5.14 3.27
C ARG A 687 -24.70 6.28 3.99
N ASN A 688 -23.78 6.94 3.29
CA ASN A 688 -23.00 8.08 3.82
C ASN A 688 -23.81 9.40 3.86
N ASP A 689 -24.96 9.40 4.51
CA ASP A 689 -25.82 10.58 4.66
C ASP A 689 -25.91 11.06 6.12
N GLU A 690 -26.96 11.80 6.48
CA GLU A 690 -27.11 12.30 7.84
C GLU A 690 -27.41 11.22 8.88
N MET A 691 -27.90 10.04 8.47
CA MET A 691 -28.40 9.01 9.38
C MET A 691 -27.24 8.28 10.06
N ILE A 692 -27.19 8.38 11.40
CA ILE A 692 -26.17 7.70 12.21
C ILE A 692 -26.88 6.73 13.15
N ASP A 693 -26.50 5.46 13.04
CA ASP A 693 -26.99 4.36 13.87
C ASP A 693 -26.84 4.65 15.38
N ASN A 694 -27.80 4.20 16.19
CA ASN A 694 -27.79 4.42 17.65
C ASN A 694 -26.60 3.79 18.40
N GLN A 695 -25.98 2.74 17.86
CA GLN A 695 -24.72 2.17 18.34
C GLN A 695 -23.59 3.22 18.40
N LEU A 696 -23.58 4.17 17.46
CA LEU A 696 -22.62 5.28 17.38
C LEU A 696 -23.20 6.60 17.93
N ARG A 697 -24.48 6.85 17.66
CA ARG A 697 -25.19 8.09 17.98
C ARG A 697 -25.61 8.17 19.44
N SER A 698 -25.75 7.07 20.17
CA SER A 698 -26.21 7.12 21.56
C SER A 698 -25.45 6.21 22.53
N VAL A 699 -24.91 5.07 22.10
CA VAL A 699 -24.29 4.08 23.01
C VAL A 699 -22.84 3.72 22.67
N LEU A 700 -22.11 4.64 22.02
CA LEU A 700 -20.73 4.43 21.57
C LEU A 700 -19.84 3.89 22.70
N PHE A 701 -19.25 2.72 22.46
CA PHE A 701 -18.39 1.94 23.36
C PHE A 701 -18.99 1.57 24.73
N GLN A 702 -20.28 1.88 24.97
CA GLN A 702 -20.94 1.55 26.24
C GLN A 702 -21.17 0.04 26.36
N ILE A 703 -21.14 -0.47 27.59
CA ILE A 703 -21.56 -1.84 27.92
C ILE A 703 -23.01 -1.78 28.44
N PRO A 704 -23.91 -2.71 28.04
CA PRO A 704 -25.26 -2.77 28.57
C PRO A 704 -25.32 -2.94 30.10
N VAL A 705 -26.43 -2.52 30.69
CA VAL A 705 -26.70 -2.74 32.12
C VAL A 705 -26.74 -4.22 32.48
N ALA A 706 -26.25 -4.55 33.67
CA ALA A 706 -26.20 -5.92 34.17
C ALA A 706 -27.58 -6.59 34.16
N GLY A 707 -27.63 -7.84 33.69
CA GLY A 707 -28.86 -8.62 33.56
C GLY A 707 -29.61 -8.48 32.23
N ASN A 708 -29.15 -7.62 31.31
CA ASN A 708 -29.71 -7.52 29.96
C ASN A 708 -28.64 -7.59 28.83
N PRO A 709 -27.77 -8.62 28.82
CA PRO A 709 -26.61 -8.67 27.92
C PRO A 709 -26.94 -8.90 26.44
N GLY A 710 -28.12 -9.42 26.12
CA GLY A 710 -28.59 -9.64 24.74
C GLY A 710 -29.38 -8.47 24.14
N CYS A 711 -29.56 -7.37 24.89
CA CYS A 711 -30.13 -6.14 24.34
C CYS A 711 -29.01 -5.30 23.72
N LEU A 712 -28.48 -5.79 22.60
CA LEU A 712 -27.36 -5.17 21.90
C LEU A 712 -27.78 -4.38 20.68
N ASP A 713 -28.99 -4.58 20.17
CA ASP A 713 -29.52 -3.83 19.03
C ASP A 713 -31.05 -3.66 19.08
N GLY A 714 -31.61 -2.90 18.13
CA GLY A 714 -33.03 -2.77 17.85
C GLY A 714 -33.78 -1.80 18.77
N PRO A 715 -35.12 -1.70 18.63
CA PRO A 715 -35.94 -0.64 19.25
C PRO A 715 -35.97 -0.67 20.79
N THR A 716 -35.47 -1.73 21.42
CA THR A 716 -35.32 -1.82 22.89
C THR A 716 -34.01 -1.24 23.42
N LEU A 717 -33.03 -0.95 22.56
CA LEU A 717 -31.69 -0.45 22.90
C LEU A 717 -31.69 0.68 23.96
N PRO A 718 -32.58 1.70 23.93
CA PRO A 718 -32.54 2.79 24.92
C PRO A 718 -32.77 2.35 26.37
N GLN A 719 -33.43 1.21 26.59
CA GLN A 719 -33.71 0.67 27.93
C GLN A 719 -32.45 0.07 28.59
N CYS A 720 -31.44 -0.22 27.78
CA CYS A 720 -30.33 -1.12 28.10
C CYS A 720 -29.04 -0.38 28.48
N PHE A 721 -29.05 0.95 28.42
CA PHE A 721 -27.92 1.82 28.77
C PHE A 721 -28.35 2.94 29.73
N ARG A 722 -27.39 3.55 30.42
CA ARG A 722 -27.60 4.64 31.40
C ARG A 722 -26.63 5.82 31.22
N GLY A 723 -25.83 5.79 30.16
CA GLY A 723 -24.99 6.88 29.71
C GLY A 723 -25.20 7.08 28.22
N VAL A 724 -24.97 8.29 27.72
CA VAL A 724 -25.04 8.60 26.30
C VAL A 724 -23.69 9.09 25.81
N VAL A 725 -23.18 8.43 24.76
CA VAL A 725 -22.01 8.87 23.99
C VAL A 725 -22.44 8.92 22.53
N ASP A 726 -22.30 10.09 21.92
CA ASP A 726 -22.92 10.44 20.63
C ASP A 726 -21.85 10.93 19.65
N LEU A 727 -21.46 10.07 18.71
CA LEU A 727 -20.40 10.34 17.75
C LEU A 727 -20.72 11.54 16.84
N GLY A 728 -21.97 11.64 16.34
CA GLY A 728 -22.39 12.76 15.50
C GLY A 728 -22.39 14.10 16.23
N ALA A 729 -22.83 14.12 17.49
CA ALA A 729 -22.73 15.30 18.36
C ALA A 729 -21.27 15.65 18.69
N ILE A 730 -20.42 14.64 18.94
CA ILE A 730 -18.98 14.80 19.12
C ILE A 730 -18.32 15.37 17.85
N ASP A 731 -18.74 14.99 16.65
CA ASP A 731 -18.19 15.48 15.40
C ASP A 731 -18.52 16.94 15.13
N VAL A 732 -19.79 17.35 15.35
CA VAL A 732 -20.20 18.76 15.34
C VAL A 732 -19.37 19.57 16.35
N GLN A 733 -19.24 19.08 17.58
CA GLN A 733 -18.49 19.76 18.63
C GLN A 733 -16.97 19.79 18.34
N ARG A 734 -16.42 18.75 17.71
CA ARG A 734 -15.01 18.67 17.31
C ARG A 734 -14.68 19.66 16.20
N GLY A 735 -15.59 19.88 15.24
CA GLY A 735 -15.46 20.94 14.26
C GLY A 735 -15.36 22.33 14.89
N ARG A 736 -16.16 22.60 15.94
CA ARG A 736 -16.11 23.84 16.74
C ARG A 736 -14.84 23.94 17.60
N ASP A 737 -14.37 22.83 18.16
CA ASP A 737 -13.11 22.74 18.93
C ASP A 737 -11.86 23.00 18.07
N HIS A 738 -11.85 22.49 16.84
CA HIS A 738 -10.78 22.65 15.87
C HIS A 738 -10.86 23.96 15.06
N GLY A 739 -11.83 24.82 15.37
CA GLY A 739 -12.04 26.10 14.73
C GLY A 739 -12.23 25.95 13.22
N LEU A 740 -13.10 25.04 12.80
CA LEU A 740 -13.45 24.89 11.39
C LEU A 740 -14.41 26.02 10.94
N PRO A 741 -14.34 26.42 9.66
CA PRO A 741 -15.33 27.30 9.05
C PRO A 741 -16.76 26.73 9.12
N GLY A 742 -17.77 27.57 8.97
CA GLY A 742 -19.14 27.14 8.72
C GLY A 742 -19.28 26.45 7.36
N TYR A 743 -20.36 25.71 7.14
CA TYR A 743 -20.58 24.90 5.93
C TYR A 743 -20.35 25.65 4.60
N ASN A 744 -20.98 26.82 4.40
CA ASN A 744 -20.78 27.62 3.17
C ASN A 744 -19.38 28.24 3.06
N GLU A 745 -18.76 28.61 4.19
CA GLU A 745 -17.38 29.11 4.21
C GLU A 745 -16.40 27.99 3.78
N LEU A 746 -16.64 26.76 4.24
CA LEU A 746 -15.87 25.58 3.85
C LEU A 746 -16.04 25.23 2.37
N ARG A 747 -17.27 25.27 1.84
CA ARG A 747 -17.55 25.11 0.40
C ARG A 747 -16.76 26.11 -0.43
N ASN A 748 -16.78 27.39 -0.06
CA ASN A 748 -16.03 28.43 -0.77
C ASN A 748 -14.50 28.17 -0.72
N ALA A 749 -13.97 27.65 0.39
CA ALA A 749 -12.55 27.30 0.54
C ALA A 749 -12.10 26.11 -0.35
N TYR A 750 -13.03 25.25 -0.76
CA TYR A 750 -12.84 24.20 -1.76
C TYR A 750 -13.28 24.61 -3.18
N GLY A 751 -13.59 25.89 -3.41
CA GLY A 751 -13.97 26.43 -4.72
C GLY A 751 -15.41 26.11 -5.15
N LEU A 752 -16.23 25.57 -4.25
CA LEU A 752 -17.63 25.24 -4.49
C LEU A 752 -18.53 26.46 -4.20
N PRO A 753 -19.63 26.65 -4.96
CA PRO A 753 -20.57 27.73 -4.68
C PRO A 753 -21.32 27.50 -3.36
N SER A 754 -21.50 28.56 -2.57
CA SER A 754 -22.37 28.56 -1.38
C SER A 754 -23.81 28.17 -1.74
N LYS A 755 -24.47 27.36 -0.91
CA LYS A 755 -25.90 27.03 -1.04
C LYS A 755 -26.75 28.16 -0.43
N GLY A 756 -27.80 28.59 -1.13
CA GLY A 756 -28.67 29.70 -0.72
C GLY A 756 -29.92 29.31 0.09
N SER A 757 -30.28 28.04 0.11
CA SER A 757 -31.43 27.47 0.81
C SER A 757 -31.09 26.08 1.35
N PHE A 758 -31.88 25.56 2.30
CA PHE A 758 -31.68 24.21 2.81
C PHE A 758 -32.05 23.14 1.76
N THR A 759 -33.04 23.43 0.91
CA THR A 759 -33.36 22.59 -0.27
C THR A 759 -32.21 22.46 -1.26
N ALA A 760 -31.32 23.46 -1.36
CA ALA A 760 -30.14 23.39 -2.22
C ALA A 760 -29.00 22.55 -1.62
N ILE A 761 -29.08 22.19 -0.33
CA ILE A 761 -28.21 21.20 0.33
C ILE A 761 -28.78 19.80 0.07
N THR A 762 -30.02 19.56 0.52
CA THR A 762 -30.62 18.20 0.56
C THR A 762 -31.20 17.72 -0.76
N GLY A 763 -31.43 18.63 -1.72
CA GLY A 763 -32.12 18.33 -2.98
C GLY A 763 -33.62 18.06 -2.85
N GLU A 764 -34.21 18.27 -1.66
CA GLU A 764 -35.64 18.08 -1.42
C GLU A 764 -36.49 19.27 -1.91
N GLY A 765 -37.78 19.04 -2.15
CA GLY A 765 -38.68 20.05 -2.71
C GLY A 765 -39.11 21.19 -1.78
N ARG A 766 -38.83 21.13 -0.46
CA ARG A 766 -39.27 22.14 0.52
C ARG A 766 -38.45 22.14 1.81
N GLU A 767 -38.25 23.33 2.36
CA GLU A 767 -37.59 23.60 3.65
C GLU A 767 -38.57 24.12 4.71
N THR A 768 -39.86 23.77 4.60
CA THR A 768 -40.89 24.11 5.59
C THR A 768 -41.72 22.87 5.91
N PHE A 769 -42.12 22.73 7.17
CA PHE A 769 -43.10 21.71 7.57
C PHE A 769 -44.41 21.91 6.81
N THR A 770 -45.04 20.80 6.45
CA THR A 770 -46.38 20.76 5.86
C THR A 770 -47.38 20.43 6.94
N ALA A 771 -48.61 20.94 6.82
CA ALA A 771 -49.71 20.48 7.65
C ALA A 771 -49.91 18.96 7.48
N ASP A 772 -49.62 18.21 8.53
CA ASP A 772 -49.80 16.76 8.64
C ASP A 772 -50.62 16.52 9.93
N PRO A 773 -51.73 15.75 9.89
CA PRO A 773 -52.57 15.52 11.07
C PRO A 773 -51.89 14.71 12.19
N LEU A 774 -50.71 14.12 11.95
CA LEU A 774 -49.91 13.43 12.94
C LEU A 774 -48.81 14.32 13.55
N LEU A 775 -48.61 15.55 13.07
CA LEU A 775 -47.68 16.52 13.64
C LEU A 775 -48.43 17.57 14.47
N THR A 776 -47.86 17.92 15.63
CA THR A 776 -48.35 18.99 16.49
C THR A 776 -48.07 20.35 15.86
N PRO A 777 -49.10 21.15 15.47
CA PRO A 777 -48.89 22.41 14.76
C PRO A 777 -48.07 23.43 15.57
N GLY A 778 -47.02 23.97 14.96
CA GLY A 778 -46.07 24.90 15.62
C GLY A 778 -45.02 24.21 16.51
N HIS A 779 -45.04 22.88 16.63
CA HIS A 779 -44.09 22.07 17.39
C HIS A 779 -43.46 20.94 16.54
N GLU A 780 -43.54 21.04 15.21
CA GLU A 780 -43.21 19.96 14.27
C GLU A 780 -41.74 19.51 14.29
N ILE A 781 -40.82 20.30 14.85
CA ILE A 781 -39.40 19.93 15.04
C ILE A 781 -39.15 19.11 16.33
N ASP A 782 -40.09 19.17 17.28
CA ASP A 782 -40.01 18.56 18.60
C ASP A 782 -41.09 17.45 18.77
N ASP A 783 -41.80 17.12 17.69
CA ASP A 783 -42.77 16.04 17.63
C ASP A 783 -42.07 14.74 17.17
N PRO A 784 -42.14 13.63 17.94
CA PRO A 784 -41.49 12.37 17.55
C PRO A 784 -41.88 11.86 16.16
N ASN A 785 -43.12 12.10 15.72
CA ASN A 785 -43.60 11.67 14.40
C ASN A 785 -42.89 12.42 13.25
N SER A 786 -42.16 13.50 13.54
CA SER A 786 -41.38 14.29 12.59
C SER A 786 -40.31 13.47 11.87
N LEU A 787 -39.75 12.47 12.55
CA LEU A 787 -38.72 11.57 12.04
C LEU A 787 -39.28 10.32 11.34
N ASP A 788 -40.60 10.07 11.41
CA ASP A 788 -41.27 8.91 10.84
C ASP A 788 -40.82 8.62 9.42
N ILE A 789 -40.47 7.37 9.16
CA ILE A 789 -40.20 6.89 7.81
C ILE A 789 -41.53 6.49 7.18
N VAL A 790 -41.92 7.21 6.12
CA VAL A 790 -43.20 7.01 5.42
C VAL A 790 -43.07 6.16 4.16
N GLN A 791 -41.85 6.03 3.62
CA GLN A 791 -41.56 5.14 2.50
C GLN A 791 -40.07 4.77 2.44
N LEU A 792 -39.79 3.51 2.11
CA LEU A 792 -38.44 3.00 1.81
C LEU A 792 -38.40 2.51 0.36
N PHE A 793 -37.20 2.51 -0.23
CA PHE A 793 -36.98 2.03 -1.59
C PHE A 793 -35.69 1.23 -1.70
N ASP A 794 -35.72 0.15 -2.50
CA ASP A 794 -34.55 -0.66 -2.84
C ASP A 794 -33.62 0.04 -3.86
N ILE A 795 -32.51 -0.61 -4.21
CA ILE A 795 -31.51 -0.11 -5.18
C ILE A 795 -32.07 0.08 -6.61
N ASP A 796 -33.10 -0.66 -6.99
CA ASP A 796 -33.81 -0.51 -8.27
C ASP A 796 -34.87 0.62 -8.22
N GLY A 797 -35.12 1.19 -7.04
CA GLY A 797 -36.09 2.24 -6.81
C GLY A 797 -37.52 1.76 -6.61
N ASN A 798 -37.75 0.46 -6.38
CA ASN A 798 -39.06 -0.08 -6.01
C ASN A 798 -39.33 0.17 -4.51
N PRO A 799 -40.59 0.35 -4.09
CA PRO A 799 -40.93 0.43 -2.67
C PRO A 799 -40.57 -0.86 -1.92
N THR A 800 -39.90 -0.73 -0.77
CA THR A 800 -39.53 -1.85 0.12
C THR A 800 -40.01 -1.62 1.57
N THR A 801 -39.72 -2.54 2.48
CA THR A 801 -40.08 -2.45 3.91
C THR A 801 -38.86 -2.65 4.81
N VAL A 802 -38.97 -2.32 6.11
CA VAL A 802 -37.88 -2.50 7.08
C VAL A 802 -37.51 -3.97 7.21
N GLU A 803 -38.50 -4.87 7.19
CA GLU A 803 -38.28 -6.31 7.32
C GLU A 803 -37.47 -6.92 6.15
N ALA A 804 -37.44 -6.24 5.00
CA ALA A 804 -36.74 -6.67 3.80
C ALA A 804 -35.24 -6.30 3.75
N ASP A 805 -34.79 -5.39 4.63
CA ASP A 805 -33.38 -5.02 4.86
C ASP A 805 -32.54 -4.73 3.60
N ASN A 806 -33.13 -4.01 2.64
CA ASN A 806 -32.48 -3.72 1.36
C ASN A 806 -32.70 -2.28 0.88
N ALA A 807 -33.08 -1.37 1.79
CA ALA A 807 -33.42 -0.01 1.44
C ALA A 807 -32.14 0.80 1.15
N THR A 808 -32.05 1.46 0.01
CA THR A 808 -30.94 2.40 -0.30
C THR A 808 -31.40 3.87 -0.29
N ARG A 809 -32.72 4.10 -0.18
CA ARG A 809 -33.31 5.43 -0.10
C ARG A 809 -34.54 5.46 0.78
N VAL A 810 -34.59 6.46 1.64
CA VAL A 810 -35.68 6.72 2.58
C VAL A 810 -36.48 7.97 2.19
N VAL A 811 -37.74 8.04 2.63
CA VAL A 811 -38.55 9.26 2.67
C VAL A 811 -39.13 9.39 4.08
N ARG A 812 -38.81 10.50 4.75
CA ARG A 812 -39.34 10.85 6.08
C ARG A 812 -40.59 11.73 5.96
N ARG A 813 -41.43 11.75 7.01
CA ARG A 813 -42.64 12.57 7.12
C ARG A 813 -42.31 14.06 6.96
N THR A 814 -41.26 14.52 7.61
CA THR A 814 -40.71 15.87 7.42
C THR A 814 -39.42 15.84 6.62
N THR A 815 -39.20 16.88 5.81
CA THR A 815 -37.99 16.99 5.00
C THR A 815 -36.78 17.33 5.86
N LEU A 816 -35.61 16.78 5.53
CA LEU A 816 -34.34 17.14 6.17
C LEU A 816 -34.11 18.67 6.09
N ALA A 817 -34.44 19.29 4.97
CA ALA A 817 -34.35 20.73 4.79
C ALA A 817 -35.24 21.53 5.76
N ALA A 818 -36.43 21.04 6.12
CA ALA A 818 -37.28 21.68 7.12
C ALA A 818 -36.71 21.53 8.53
N ARG A 819 -36.19 20.32 8.86
CA ARG A 819 -35.51 20.06 10.14
C ARG A 819 -34.27 20.94 10.31
N LEU A 820 -33.39 21.01 9.30
CA LEU A 820 -32.21 21.88 9.30
C LEU A 820 -32.58 23.37 9.43
N ARG A 821 -33.63 23.84 8.73
CA ARG A 821 -34.09 25.22 8.85
C ARG A 821 -34.60 25.54 10.26
N ALA A 822 -35.33 24.62 10.89
CA ALA A 822 -35.81 24.80 12.26
C ALA A 822 -34.64 24.85 13.27
N VAL A 823 -33.61 24.03 13.08
CA VAL A 823 -32.44 23.95 13.98
C VAL A 823 -31.47 25.13 13.81
N TYR A 824 -31.18 25.55 12.57
CA TYR A 824 -30.14 26.55 12.28
C TYR A 824 -30.65 27.94 11.86
N GLY A 825 -31.92 28.05 11.43
CA GLY A 825 -32.55 29.28 10.94
C GLY A 825 -32.08 29.73 9.55
N LEU A 826 -30.77 29.89 9.38
CA LEU A 826 -30.11 30.34 8.14
C LEU A 826 -28.98 29.37 7.77
N VAL A 827 -28.78 29.12 6.46
CA VAL A 827 -27.70 28.25 5.95
C VAL A 827 -26.30 28.71 6.41
N ALA A 828 -26.11 30.02 6.61
CA ALA A 828 -24.86 30.59 7.11
C ALA A 828 -24.46 30.12 8.53
N ASN A 829 -25.41 29.57 9.31
CA ASN A 829 -25.17 29.09 10.67
C ASN A 829 -24.82 27.59 10.73
N VAL A 830 -24.93 26.87 9.62
CA VAL A 830 -24.79 25.40 9.59
C VAL A 830 -23.34 24.99 9.86
N ASP A 831 -23.15 24.09 10.84
CA ASP A 831 -21.84 23.49 11.14
C ASP A 831 -21.35 22.67 9.93
N ALA A 832 -20.05 22.70 9.67
CA ALA A 832 -19.47 22.06 8.49
C ALA A 832 -19.81 20.57 8.36
N PHE A 833 -19.76 19.81 9.44
CA PHE A 833 -20.13 18.39 9.46
C PHE A 833 -21.59 18.18 9.08
N THR A 834 -22.53 18.80 9.82
CA THR A 834 -23.97 18.68 9.57
C THR A 834 -24.37 19.10 8.15
N GLY A 835 -23.75 20.16 7.63
CA GLY A 835 -24.02 20.62 6.26
C GLY A 835 -23.47 19.68 5.20
N MET A 836 -22.30 19.06 5.45
CA MET A 836 -21.67 18.10 4.55
C MET A 836 -22.48 16.81 4.40
N VAL A 837 -22.84 16.17 5.52
CA VAL A 837 -23.58 14.88 5.49
C VAL A 837 -25.03 15.04 5.01
N ALA A 838 -25.58 16.24 5.08
CA ALA A 838 -26.90 16.57 4.54
C ALA A 838 -26.89 16.87 3.03
N GLU A 839 -25.72 16.92 2.37
CA GLU A 839 -25.67 17.16 0.93
C GLU A 839 -26.18 15.95 0.15
N LYS A 840 -27.09 16.20 -0.81
CA LYS A 840 -27.45 15.18 -1.80
C LYS A 840 -26.20 14.67 -2.52
N HIS A 841 -26.03 13.34 -2.57
CA HIS A 841 -24.90 12.71 -3.24
C HIS A 841 -24.77 13.13 -4.70
N VAL A 842 -23.51 13.31 -5.14
CA VAL A 842 -23.16 13.47 -6.55
C VAL A 842 -23.40 12.12 -7.24
N PRO A 843 -24.14 12.07 -8.37
CA PRO A 843 -24.46 10.81 -9.03
C PRO A 843 -23.23 9.97 -9.34
N GLY A 844 -23.24 8.71 -8.90
CA GLY A 844 -22.11 7.79 -9.06
C GLY A 844 -21.03 7.89 -7.98
N THR A 845 -21.31 8.52 -6.85
CA THR A 845 -20.43 8.59 -5.67
C THR A 845 -21.21 8.33 -4.38
N GLU A 846 -20.52 7.98 -3.31
CA GLU A 846 -21.07 7.92 -1.95
C GLU A 846 -21.11 9.30 -1.26
N MET A 847 -20.99 10.42 -1.98
CA MET A 847 -20.62 11.71 -1.35
C MET A 847 -21.38 12.91 -1.91
N GLY A 848 -21.68 13.87 -1.04
CA GLY A 848 -21.98 15.24 -1.45
C GLY A 848 -20.81 15.92 -2.18
N GLU A 849 -21.10 17.03 -2.88
CA GLU A 849 -20.11 17.84 -3.59
C GLU A 849 -18.94 18.26 -2.67
N LEU A 850 -19.24 18.65 -1.43
CA LEU A 850 -18.25 19.12 -0.47
C LEU A 850 -17.31 18.00 -0.02
N GLN A 851 -17.87 16.85 0.41
CA GLN A 851 -17.06 15.73 0.88
C GLN A 851 -16.18 15.17 -0.24
N LEU A 852 -16.75 15.03 -1.44
CA LEU A 852 -16.03 14.62 -2.64
C LEU A 852 -14.86 15.56 -2.95
N ALA A 853 -15.07 16.88 -2.90
CA ALA A 853 -14.00 17.86 -3.11
C ALA A 853 -12.91 17.81 -2.02
N ILE A 854 -13.29 17.52 -0.77
CA ILE A 854 -12.33 17.32 0.34
C ILE A 854 -11.45 16.09 0.10
N TRP A 855 -12.06 14.94 -0.22
CA TRP A 855 -11.34 13.70 -0.51
C TRP A 855 -10.46 13.84 -1.75
N GLN A 856 -10.99 14.34 -2.86
CA GLN A 856 -10.24 14.52 -4.11
C GLN A 856 -8.99 15.40 -3.89
N ARG A 857 -9.11 16.49 -3.12
CA ARG A 857 -7.96 17.36 -2.84
C ARG A 857 -6.93 16.70 -1.94
N GLN A 858 -7.34 16.01 -0.87
CA GLN A 858 -6.41 15.39 0.08
C GLN A 858 -5.71 14.18 -0.53
N PHE A 859 -6.44 13.26 -1.18
CA PHE A 859 -5.83 12.07 -1.79
C PHE A 859 -4.94 12.44 -2.99
N ALA A 860 -5.31 13.43 -3.81
CA ALA A 860 -4.38 13.94 -4.83
C ALA A 860 -3.11 14.54 -4.19
N ALA A 861 -3.23 15.28 -3.08
CA ALA A 861 -2.07 15.84 -2.39
C ALA A 861 -1.17 14.76 -1.74
N ALA A 862 -1.77 13.76 -1.08
CA ALA A 862 -1.05 12.64 -0.48
C ALA A 862 -0.37 11.75 -1.53
N ARG A 863 -0.96 11.59 -2.71
CA ARG A 863 -0.36 10.86 -3.84
C ARG A 863 0.77 11.63 -4.53
N ASP A 864 0.50 12.89 -4.86
CA ASP A 864 1.39 13.69 -5.71
C ASP A 864 2.57 14.26 -4.90
N GLY A 865 2.39 14.51 -3.60
CA GLY A 865 3.42 15.00 -2.68
C GLY A 865 4.19 13.94 -1.89
N ASP A 866 3.97 12.65 -2.16
CA ASP A 866 4.69 11.53 -1.55
C ASP A 866 5.81 11.02 -2.48
N ARG A 867 7.06 11.12 -2.02
CA ARG A 867 8.24 10.64 -2.74
C ARG A 867 8.34 9.11 -2.76
N PHE A 868 7.75 8.43 -1.77
CA PHE A 868 7.74 6.97 -1.64
C PHE A 868 6.47 6.33 -2.21
N PHE A 869 5.62 7.11 -2.91
CA PHE A 869 4.43 6.60 -3.58
C PHE A 869 4.79 5.46 -4.55
N TYR A 870 4.02 4.37 -4.57
CA TYR A 870 4.41 3.11 -5.20
C TYR A 870 4.70 3.17 -6.71
N LEU A 871 4.13 4.15 -7.43
CA LEU A 871 4.44 4.40 -8.86
C LEU A 871 5.70 5.26 -9.09
N ASN A 872 6.29 5.79 -8.02
CA ASN A 872 7.52 6.60 -8.01
C ASN A 872 8.69 5.86 -7.34
N ASP A 873 8.42 4.95 -6.40
CA ASP A 873 9.42 4.15 -5.70
C ASP A 873 10.03 3.04 -6.61
N PRO A 874 11.30 3.15 -7.02
CA PRO A 874 11.93 2.15 -7.90
C PRO A 874 12.20 0.80 -7.20
N LEU A 875 12.09 0.72 -5.86
CA LEU A 875 12.22 -0.55 -5.12
C LEU A 875 11.19 -1.57 -5.57
N GLN A 876 9.95 -1.15 -5.85
CA GLN A 876 8.83 -2.02 -6.18
C GLN A 876 9.12 -2.86 -7.44
N ASP A 877 9.56 -2.20 -8.51
CA ASP A 877 9.95 -2.84 -9.77
C ASP A 877 11.10 -3.86 -9.57
N TYR A 878 12.07 -3.54 -8.71
CA TYR A 878 13.21 -4.42 -8.41
C TYR A 878 12.82 -5.62 -7.56
N VAL A 879 11.97 -5.43 -6.55
CA VAL A 879 11.48 -6.51 -5.68
C VAL A 879 10.67 -7.51 -6.49
N LYS A 880 9.84 -7.00 -7.41
CA LYS A 880 9.13 -7.80 -8.41
C LYS A 880 10.07 -8.55 -9.35
N GLN A 881 11.04 -7.86 -9.97
CA GLN A 881 11.97 -8.47 -10.92
C GLN A 881 12.97 -9.46 -10.28
N THR A 882 13.35 -9.25 -9.01
CA THR A 882 14.42 -10.01 -8.35
C THR A 882 13.89 -11.14 -7.47
N PHE A 883 12.76 -10.93 -6.79
CA PHE A 883 12.19 -11.88 -5.83
C PHE A 883 10.83 -12.43 -6.27
N GLY A 884 10.20 -11.89 -7.33
CA GLY A 884 8.87 -12.30 -7.78
C GLY A 884 7.74 -11.82 -6.87
N ILE A 885 7.99 -10.83 -6.02
CA ILE A 885 7.05 -10.27 -5.05
C ILE A 885 6.45 -9.01 -5.67
N ASP A 886 5.16 -9.02 -5.95
CA ASP A 886 4.46 -7.98 -6.71
C ASP A 886 3.50 -7.22 -5.78
N SER A 887 3.80 -5.95 -5.46
CA SER A 887 2.97 -5.11 -4.57
C SER A 887 1.65 -4.63 -5.18
N HIS A 888 1.37 -4.98 -6.45
CA HIS A 888 0.09 -4.68 -7.10
C HIS A 888 -0.93 -5.81 -6.87
N GLN A 889 -1.08 -6.28 -5.62
CA GLN A 889 -2.14 -7.22 -5.24
C GLN A 889 -3.44 -6.46 -4.95
N THR A 890 -4.59 -7.08 -5.26
CA THR A 890 -5.88 -6.63 -4.73
C THR A 890 -6.05 -7.06 -3.28
N LEU A 891 -6.94 -6.41 -2.54
CA LEU A 891 -7.24 -6.80 -1.16
C LEU A 891 -7.77 -8.25 -1.08
N ALA A 892 -8.54 -8.70 -2.08
CA ALA A 892 -8.98 -10.08 -2.20
C ALA A 892 -7.79 -11.07 -2.25
N GLN A 893 -6.76 -10.73 -3.04
CA GLN A 893 -5.55 -11.55 -3.18
C GLN A 893 -4.77 -11.60 -1.87
N LEU A 894 -4.64 -10.47 -1.15
CA LEU A 894 -3.97 -10.44 0.15
C LEU A 894 -4.70 -11.27 1.21
N ILE A 895 -6.03 -11.22 1.26
CA ILE A 895 -6.83 -12.09 2.15
C ILE A 895 -6.53 -13.57 1.82
N ALA A 896 -6.61 -13.97 0.55
CA ALA A 896 -6.34 -15.35 0.14
C ALA A 896 -4.87 -15.80 0.33
N LEU A 897 -3.91 -14.87 0.34
CA LEU A 897 -2.49 -15.16 0.57
C LEU A 897 -2.12 -15.33 2.05
N ASN A 898 -2.95 -14.86 2.99
CA ASN A 898 -2.66 -14.80 4.43
C ASN A 898 -3.69 -15.51 5.34
N THR A 899 -4.71 -16.10 4.72
CA THR A 899 -5.76 -16.87 5.39
C THR A 899 -5.95 -18.21 4.69
N ASP A 900 -6.90 -18.99 5.19
CA ASP A 900 -7.37 -20.23 4.60
C ASP A 900 -8.52 -20.03 3.59
N ILE A 901 -9.02 -18.80 3.41
CA ILE A 901 -10.12 -18.48 2.48
C ILE A 901 -9.61 -18.50 1.02
N PRO A 902 -10.14 -19.36 0.14
CA PRO A 902 -9.75 -19.39 -1.27
C PRO A 902 -10.15 -18.10 -2.00
N GLN A 903 -9.30 -17.63 -2.92
CA GLN A 903 -9.60 -16.49 -3.81
C GLN A 903 -10.91 -16.67 -4.62
N ALA A 904 -11.37 -17.90 -4.83
CA ALA A 904 -12.62 -18.19 -5.54
C ALA A 904 -13.89 -17.88 -4.72
N GLU A 905 -13.76 -17.72 -3.41
CA GLU A 905 -14.84 -17.43 -2.45
C GLU A 905 -14.84 -15.95 -2.00
N LEU A 906 -14.00 -15.14 -2.64
CA LEU A 906 -13.91 -13.69 -2.44
C LEU A 906 -14.37 -12.96 -3.72
N SER A 907 -15.04 -11.82 -3.55
CA SER A 907 -15.32 -10.92 -4.68
C SER A 907 -14.01 -10.48 -5.34
N ALA A 908 -14.01 -10.32 -6.67
CA ALA A 908 -12.84 -9.86 -7.42
C ALA A 908 -12.41 -8.43 -7.04
N ASN A 909 -13.35 -7.63 -6.51
CA ASN A 909 -13.10 -6.40 -5.78
C ASN A 909 -13.96 -6.46 -4.51
N VAL A 910 -13.33 -6.65 -3.36
CA VAL A 910 -14.02 -6.87 -2.08
C VAL A 910 -14.77 -5.64 -1.57
N PHE A 911 -14.55 -4.45 -2.15
CA PHE A 911 -15.28 -3.23 -1.82
C PHE A 911 -16.67 -3.15 -2.47
N ARG A 912 -17.05 -4.12 -3.33
CA ARG A 912 -18.30 -4.06 -4.11
C ARG A 912 -19.03 -5.38 -4.09
N LEU A 913 -20.33 -5.31 -3.81
CA LEU A 913 -21.24 -6.45 -3.90
C LEU A 913 -21.30 -6.99 -5.35
N PRO A 914 -21.41 -8.31 -5.54
CA PRO A 914 -21.60 -8.90 -6.87
C PRO A 914 -22.80 -8.30 -7.61
N GLY A 915 -22.58 -7.84 -8.85
CA GLY A 915 -23.64 -7.26 -9.69
C GLY A 915 -23.99 -5.80 -9.41
N ALA A 916 -23.32 -5.13 -8.47
CA ALA A 916 -23.61 -3.75 -8.10
C ALA A 916 -23.53 -2.73 -9.27
N PRO A 917 -24.36 -1.65 -9.26
CA PRO A 917 -24.40 -0.68 -10.36
C PRO A 917 -23.07 0.02 -10.65
N GLY A 918 -22.69 0.07 -11.92
CA GLY A 918 -21.44 0.71 -12.38
C GLY A 918 -20.27 -0.26 -12.65
N LEU A 919 -20.47 -1.58 -12.47
CA LEU A 919 -19.54 -2.63 -12.92
C LEU A 919 -19.50 -2.82 -14.45
N THR A 920 -19.37 -1.74 -15.22
CA THR A 920 -18.85 -1.86 -16.60
C THR A 920 -17.34 -2.08 -16.48
N ALA A 921 -16.88 -3.28 -16.83
CA ALA A 921 -15.48 -3.68 -16.69
C ALA A 921 -14.51 -2.62 -17.25
N GLN A 922 -13.86 -1.87 -16.36
CA GLN A 922 -12.63 -1.18 -16.70
C GLN A 922 -11.58 -2.26 -16.92
N ALA A 923 -11.41 -2.64 -18.19
CA ALA A 923 -10.25 -3.40 -18.62
C ALA A 923 -9.01 -2.68 -18.09
N ALA A 924 -8.11 -3.43 -17.45
CA ALA A 924 -6.89 -2.91 -16.85
C ALA A 924 -6.21 -1.93 -17.82
N ASN A 925 -6.14 -0.65 -17.44
CA ASN A 925 -5.47 0.37 -18.24
C ASN A 925 -4.01 -0.06 -18.42
N PRO A 926 -3.56 -0.40 -19.65
CA PRO A 926 -2.15 -0.68 -19.86
C PRO A 926 -1.40 0.62 -19.64
N VAL A 927 -0.31 0.58 -18.86
CA VAL A 927 0.59 1.73 -18.69
C VAL A 927 1.17 2.11 -20.05
N GLY A 928 0.54 3.07 -20.71
CA GLY A 928 0.82 3.47 -22.08
C GLY A 928 1.90 4.56 -22.12
N THR A 929 3.05 4.24 -22.69
CA THR A 929 4.16 5.19 -22.86
C THR A 929 3.70 6.48 -23.58
N ALA A 930 3.91 7.63 -22.94
CA ALA A 930 3.48 8.92 -23.47
C ALA A 930 4.13 9.25 -24.83
N ARG A 931 3.32 9.74 -25.77
CA ARG A 931 3.76 10.56 -26.90
C ARG A 931 2.90 11.81 -26.98
N ALA A 932 3.56 12.97 -26.98
CA ALA A 932 2.90 14.27 -27.03
C ALA A 932 2.13 14.45 -28.36
N GLY A 933 0.90 14.99 -28.26
CA GLY A 933 0.01 15.25 -29.39
C GLY A 933 -0.99 16.36 -29.09
N THR A 934 -0.60 17.57 -29.47
CA THR A 934 -1.37 18.83 -29.62
C THR A 934 -2.88 18.86 -29.33
N ALA A 935 -3.24 19.85 -28.50
CA ALA A 935 -4.55 20.44 -28.22
C ALA A 935 -5.71 20.26 -29.22
N ALA A 936 -6.92 20.08 -28.68
CA ALA A 936 -8.19 20.30 -29.37
C ALA A 936 -9.18 21.07 -28.46
N THR A 937 -9.84 22.08 -29.05
CA THR A 937 -10.72 23.04 -28.37
C THR A 937 -12.11 22.46 -28.11
N ILE A 938 -12.68 22.69 -26.92
CA ILE A 938 -14.06 22.30 -26.61
C ILE A 938 -15.03 23.37 -27.16
N THR A 939 -15.93 22.97 -28.06
CA THR A 939 -17.04 23.79 -28.55
C THR A 939 -18.32 23.40 -27.81
N VAL A 940 -18.98 24.37 -27.19
CA VAL A 940 -20.24 24.16 -26.45
C VAL A 940 -21.42 24.00 -27.41
N GLY A 941 -22.08 22.84 -27.37
CA GLY A 941 -23.36 22.58 -28.04
C GLY A 941 -24.54 22.77 -27.08
N ARG A 942 -25.53 23.58 -27.47
CA ARG A 942 -26.83 23.74 -26.77
C ARG A 942 -27.87 22.73 -27.26
N GLN A 943 -29.00 22.70 -26.55
CA GLN A 943 -30.30 22.07 -26.84
C GLN A 943 -30.45 20.62 -26.32
N HIS A 944 -31.63 20.15 -25.88
CA HIS A 944 -33.00 20.70 -26.00
C HIS A 944 -33.78 20.63 -24.67
N GLU A 945 -34.79 21.50 -24.51
CA GLU A 945 -35.82 21.41 -23.46
C GLU A 945 -36.94 20.44 -23.88
N GLU A 946 -37.47 19.64 -22.94
CA GLU A 946 -38.82 19.07 -23.02
C GLU A 946 -39.54 19.18 -21.65
N SER A 947 -40.85 19.48 -21.69
CA SER A 947 -41.69 19.75 -20.51
C SER A 947 -42.52 18.53 -20.08
N PRO A 948 -42.91 18.41 -18.80
CA PRO A 948 -43.50 17.19 -18.25
C PRO A 948 -45.02 17.07 -18.52
N GLY A 949 -45.47 15.83 -18.79
CA GLY A 949 -46.89 15.45 -18.88
C GLY A 949 -47.43 14.89 -17.56
N SER A 950 -48.68 15.22 -17.22
CA SER A 950 -49.34 14.91 -15.95
C SER A 950 -50.43 13.82 -16.07
N VAL A 951 -50.42 12.83 -15.16
CA VAL A 951 -51.49 11.81 -14.97
C VAL A 951 -51.59 11.49 -13.45
N PRO A 952 -52.78 11.21 -12.86
CA PRO A 952 -53.07 11.64 -11.48
C PRO A 952 -53.01 10.58 -10.36
N VAL A 953 -53.06 11.11 -9.14
CA VAL A 953 -53.04 10.45 -7.82
C VAL A 953 -54.24 9.52 -7.56
N ARG A 954 -53.99 8.39 -6.87
CA ARG A 954 -54.96 7.70 -6.00
C ARG A 954 -54.42 7.68 -4.56
N GLY A 955 -55.29 7.93 -3.59
CA GLY A 955 -54.91 8.15 -2.19
C GLY A 955 -54.54 6.88 -1.40
N PRO A 956 -53.86 7.03 -0.25
CA PRO A 956 -53.38 5.91 0.55
C PRO A 956 -54.46 5.31 1.45
N ALA A 957 -54.41 3.99 1.65
CA ALA A 957 -55.04 3.34 2.79
C ALA A 957 -54.08 3.41 3.99
N GLY A 958 -54.58 3.87 5.14
CA GLY A 958 -53.76 3.99 6.36
C GLY A 958 -53.45 2.63 7.00
N ILE A 959 -52.23 2.47 7.48
CA ILE A 959 -51.79 1.35 8.32
C ILE A 959 -51.68 1.85 9.76
N VAL A 960 -52.20 1.04 10.71
CA VAL A 960 -52.23 1.32 12.15
C VAL A 960 -51.03 0.62 12.82
N PRO A 961 -50.36 1.23 13.82
CA PRO A 961 -49.19 0.62 14.45
C PRO A 961 -49.54 -0.67 15.20
N VAL A 962 -48.67 -1.69 15.06
CA VAL A 962 -48.83 -3.01 15.69
C VAL A 962 -47.85 -3.18 16.85
N ARG A 963 -48.33 -3.75 17.95
CA ARG A 963 -47.54 -4.06 19.16
C ARG A 963 -46.63 -5.27 18.98
N ALA A 964 -45.58 -5.30 19.80
CA ALA A 964 -44.56 -6.35 19.91
C ALA A 964 -45.09 -7.81 19.90
N GLY A 965 -44.33 -8.71 19.25
CA GLY A 965 -44.57 -10.15 19.24
C GLY A 965 -43.47 -10.98 18.54
N THR A 966 -42.41 -11.31 19.28
CA THR A 966 -41.52 -12.51 19.19
C THR A 966 -41.23 -13.22 17.84
N ARG A 967 -39.92 -13.34 17.54
CA ARG A 967 -39.20 -14.46 16.85
C ARG A 967 -39.82 -15.09 15.58
N HIS A 968 -39.14 -14.93 14.43
CA HIS A 968 -38.39 -16.03 13.78
C HIS A 968 -37.80 -15.66 12.40
N GLY A 969 -36.56 -16.14 12.15
CA GLY A 969 -36.12 -16.76 10.90
C GLY A 969 -36.37 -16.03 9.58
N ARG A 970 -35.39 -15.23 9.14
CA ARG A 970 -35.31 -14.77 7.75
C ARG A 970 -34.95 -15.92 6.82
N ARG A 971 -35.53 -15.92 5.61
CA ARG A 971 -35.18 -16.83 4.52
C ARG A 971 -34.43 -16.06 3.45
N ARG A 972 -33.23 -16.52 3.12
CA ARG A 972 -32.38 -15.99 2.04
C ARG A 972 -33.08 -15.92 0.68
N ARG A 973 -32.57 -15.06 -0.19
CA ARG A 973 -32.57 -15.28 -1.64
C ARG A 973 -31.16 -15.10 -2.21
N ARG A 974 -30.84 -16.01 -3.13
CA ARG A 974 -29.70 -15.94 -4.05
C ARG A 974 -29.94 -14.93 -5.17
#